data_AF-A0A9E2XDX2-F1
#
_entry.id   AF-A0A9E2XDX2-F1
#
_cell.length_a   1.000
_cell.length_b   1.000
_cell.length_c   1.000
_cell.angle_alpha   90.00
_cell.angle_beta   90.00
_cell.angle_gamma   90.00
#
_symmetry.space_group_name_H-M   'P 1'
#
loop_
_entity.id
_entity.type
_entity.pdbx_description
1 polymer ?
#
loop_
_entity_poly.entity_id
_entity_poly.type
_entity_poly.pdbx_seq_one_letter_code
_entity_poly.pdbx_strand_id
1 'polypeptide(L)'
;MISVGPVNRFAQAPNGASAPDSITTEHGTFFVEYGNGVPSDGSGGPSTIVQYDKNGDILHAYSIPGSVDGLKYNPETGQIWALQNQDGNSTITLIDPVSHKVTGPLSYAVPSATRGYDDVVFQGDKVFLSYTNPAAPGDPILVELLNGDRPSGALLTSTILTEGTMGFDTVTGNMEVVPAADPDSLKVAPNGDLLLTSGDDGTIIDIQNAGKPNQAVAFTKVQGVPAGAGLDDVIKPSASAGTFYLTDTASNAVYSFHVSGLNPNDYYASVGSLKAFGQIDPTTGAFTPLVTAANAGNMSFAAPHGVVFVPDKNAPPVAEVDSIKVFANAPNGVSGLDSITQAGKFIFVEYGNGVDPTGAVPGTSTIIQYDTAGHVVHVYSIEGSVDGLKFNPDTGMVWALQNQDGRSSLSVIDPKTFDVTHFTYANTSTTRGYDDVVFKGDEVFLSYTNPTGNGDPTIVKLLNGPDLHPGETLETQPVLLDGTMGFDTVTGKTEVVPQADPDSLKLAPNGDLILSSGDDGAIIDIQNPGTAKQAVAFTPIQGIPMASVGSAGLDDVIVPTATAGTFLISDAKDGHVISVHVTGLNLDDYYGSVGAFGAFGQIDKTTGAFTPLVSADNAPGFTFGSPHGVLFIPDKTAPPAPQIGAIRTFQAPTDGSSAPDSVTTADGSTFVEYGNGADSTGAGGSSTIVQYDKKGHIEFTYSLPGSVDGLKINPVTGELWALQNQDGNPTLTLIDPKTHTVSAPLTYADTLATRGYDDVVFKGDKVFLSYTNPVNPGDATVVELLNGDHPTGTLTTKAILAFGATGLDTVTGKQEVVPQNDPDSLKLAPNGDLLLSSGDDGTIIDIKNPGTAQQSVSFTPIAGVTAGHAGLDDVIKPGATSGTFILTDTATNEVLSFHATGLNTNDYYASVGSLHAFGQVDPTTGAFTPLVTADNAPGFTFSSPHGLSFTPDPGQSDDAALANRVDQFSSHMAAAFAKDAGDAGGSAVADAHIDNLVLSHPHG
;
A
#
# COMPACT_ATOMS: atom_id res chain seq x y z
N MET A 1 19.11 -16.49 14.83
CA MET A 1 20.14 -17.39 14.27
C MET A 1 19.78 -17.58 12.81
N ILE A 2 20.70 -17.29 11.88
CA ILE A 2 20.40 -17.38 10.44
C ILE A 2 20.12 -18.84 10.06
N SER A 3 19.04 -19.04 9.31
CA SER A 3 18.67 -20.33 8.72
C SER A 3 18.71 -20.23 7.21
N VAL A 4 19.44 -21.14 6.57
CA VAL A 4 19.55 -21.21 5.11
C VAL A 4 18.76 -22.42 4.62
N GLY A 5 17.82 -22.18 3.71
CA GLY A 5 17.05 -23.22 3.04
C GLY A 5 17.88 -24.02 2.01
N PRO A 6 17.25 -24.95 1.29
CA PRO A 6 17.92 -25.67 0.21
C PRO A 6 18.45 -24.68 -0.85
N VAL A 7 19.72 -24.86 -1.23
CA VAL A 7 20.27 -24.20 -2.41
C VAL A 7 19.72 -24.90 -3.64
N ASN A 8 19.20 -24.13 -4.58
CA ASN A 8 18.67 -24.61 -5.85
C ASN A 8 19.45 -23.98 -7.01
N ARG A 9 19.51 -24.68 -8.14
CA ARG A 9 19.88 -24.05 -9.40
C ARG A 9 18.65 -23.31 -9.92
N PHE A 10 18.72 -21.98 -9.94
CA PHE A 10 17.69 -21.12 -10.49
C PHE A 10 17.72 -21.16 -12.02
N ALA A 11 18.88 -20.87 -12.61
CA ALA A 11 19.04 -20.85 -14.07
C ALA A 11 20.37 -21.49 -14.50
N GLN A 12 20.38 -22.01 -15.73
CA GLN A 12 21.57 -22.51 -16.41
C GLN A 12 21.86 -21.59 -17.60
N ALA A 13 23.14 -21.26 -17.82
CA ALA A 13 23.54 -20.49 -18.98
C ALA A 13 22.98 -21.07 -20.29
N PRO A 14 22.36 -20.25 -21.17
CA PRO A 14 21.89 -20.73 -22.46
C PRO A 14 23.06 -21.16 -23.35
N ASN A 15 22.75 -21.95 -24.38
CA ASN A 15 23.75 -22.39 -25.34
C ASN A 15 24.47 -21.19 -26.00
N GLY A 16 25.78 -21.13 -25.80
CA GLY A 16 26.63 -20.06 -26.33
C GLY A 16 26.91 -18.92 -25.35
N ALA A 17 26.21 -18.88 -24.20
CA ALA A 17 26.52 -17.98 -23.11
C ALA A 17 27.40 -18.68 -22.05
N SER A 18 28.36 -17.94 -21.49
CA SER A 18 29.22 -18.45 -20.42
C SER A 18 29.68 -17.35 -19.48
N ALA A 19 30.08 -17.74 -18.26
CA ALA A 19 30.63 -16.85 -17.24
C ALA A 19 29.59 -15.81 -16.78
N PRO A 20 28.52 -16.22 -16.08
CA PRO A 20 27.56 -15.29 -15.53
C PRO A 20 28.21 -14.46 -14.43
N ASP A 21 28.08 -13.15 -14.53
CA ASP A 21 28.74 -12.21 -13.62
C ASP A 21 27.70 -11.39 -12.84
N SER A 22 27.22 -10.29 -13.42
CA SER A 22 26.22 -9.44 -12.79
C SER A 22 24.78 -9.96 -12.90
N ILE A 23 23.98 -9.67 -11.87
CA ILE A 23 22.54 -9.96 -11.81
C ILE A 23 21.75 -8.77 -11.26
N THR A 24 20.60 -8.49 -11.87
CA THR A 24 19.64 -7.50 -11.37
C THR A 24 18.20 -8.00 -11.56
N THR A 25 17.24 -7.35 -10.91
CA THR A 25 15.82 -7.76 -10.93
C THR A 25 14.90 -6.60 -11.22
N GLU A 26 13.82 -6.88 -11.95
CA GLU A 26 12.78 -5.92 -12.30
C GLU A 26 11.44 -6.64 -12.26
N HIS A 27 10.50 -6.17 -11.42
CA HIS A 27 9.13 -6.67 -11.31
C HIS A 27 8.97 -8.21 -11.33
N GLY A 28 9.86 -8.94 -10.64
CA GLY A 28 9.83 -10.40 -10.54
C GLY A 28 10.47 -11.14 -11.72
N THR A 29 11.12 -10.44 -12.63
CA THR A 29 12.03 -11.00 -13.65
C THR A 29 13.49 -10.73 -13.29
N PHE A 30 14.40 -11.55 -13.84
CA PHE A 30 15.83 -11.53 -13.51
C PHE A 30 16.64 -11.27 -14.77
N PHE A 31 17.58 -10.34 -14.72
CA PHE A 31 18.51 -10.07 -15.81
C PHE A 31 19.90 -10.51 -15.37
N VAL A 32 20.50 -11.41 -16.14
CA VAL A 32 21.81 -11.98 -15.84
C VAL A 32 22.74 -11.70 -17.01
N GLU A 33 23.86 -11.09 -16.70
CA GLU A 33 24.99 -10.86 -17.59
C GLU A 33 25.76 -12.18 -17.78
N TYR A 34 26.29 -12.41 -18.99
CA TYR A 34 27.22 -13.48 -19.31
C TYR A 34 28.37 -12.91 -20.15
N GLY A 35 29.55 -12.75 -19.54
CA GLY A 35 30.68 -12.05 -20.14
C GLY A 35 31.33 -12.77 -21.32
N ASN A 36 31.05 -14.06 -21.53
CA ASN A 36 31.50 -14.85 -22.70
C ASN A 36 33.02 -14.87 -22.94
N GLY A 37 33.83 -14.52 -21.94
CA GLY A 37 35.28 -14.38 -22.07
C GLY A 37 35.71 -13.24 -22.99
N VAL A 38 34.86 -12.22 -23.17
CA VAL A 38 35.19 -11.00 -23.90
C VAL A 38 36.24 -10.20 -23.10
N PRO A 39 37.31 -9.69 -23.73
CA PRO A 39 38.26 -8.81 -23.04
C PRO A 39 37.61 -7.50 -22.58
N SER A 40 37.94 -7.11 -21.35
CA SER A 40 37.48 -5.89 -20.65
C SER A 40 37.96 -4.57 -21.28
N ASP A 41 38.88 -4.59 -22.25
CA ASP A 41 39.38 -3.40 -22.97
C ASP A 41 38.54 -3.01 -24.21
N GLY A 42 37.48 -3.76 -24.49
CA GLY A 42 36.58 -3.57 -25.63
C GLY A 42 37.11 -4.09 -26.97
N SER A 43 38.19 -4.86 -26.98
CA SER A 43 38.77 -5.42 -28.22
C SER A 43 38.09 -6.70 -28.75
N GLY A 44 37.08 -7.22 -28.05
CA GLY A 44 36.45 -8.52 -28.33
C GLY A 44 35.03 -8.51 -28.93
N GLY A 45 34.36 -9.67 -28.79
CA GLY A 45 32.99 -9.92 -29.24
C GLY A 45 31.92 -9.40 -28.27
N PRO A 46 30.67 -9.87 -28.38
CA PRO A 46 29.59 -9.43 -27.50
C PRO A 46 29.43 -10.29 -26.24
N SER A 47 29.07 -9.63 -25.14
CA SER A 47 28.49 -10.28 -23.96
C SER A 47 27.01 -10.57 -24.19
N THR A 48 26.42 -11.43 -23.37
CA THR A 48 24.99 -11.81 -23.47
C THR A 48 24.26 -11.46 -22.20
N ILE A 49 23.19 -10.68 -22.28
CA ILE A 49 22.29 -10.47 -21.14
C ILE A 49 21.04 -11.32 -21.37
N VAL A 50 20.62 -12.08 -20.37
CA VAL A 50 19.45 -12.96 -20.45
C VAL A 50 18.43 -12.54 -19.42
N GLN A 51 17.20 -12.34 -19.88
CA GLN A 51 16.04 -12.11 -19.03
C GLN A 51 15.37 -13.45 -18.73
N TYR A 52 15.22 -13.76 -17.45
CA TYR A 52 14.56 -14.95 -16.93
C TYR A 52 13.28 -14.57 -16.19
N ASP A 53 12.29 -15.46 -16.23
CA ASP A 53 11.15 -15.40 -15.33
C ASP A 53 11.52 -15.89 -13.91
N LYS A 54 10.57 -15.87 -12.98
CA LYS A 54 10.75 -16.34 -11.60
C LYS A 54 11.06 -17.84 -11.46
N ASN A 55 10.88 -18.63 -12.51
CA ASN A 55 11.18 -20.06 -12.52
C ASN A 55 12.56 -20.35 -13.13
N GLY A 56 13.25 -19.33 -13.66
CA GLY A 56 14.52 -19.48 -14.37
C GLY A 56 14.35 -19.83 -15.84
N ASP A 57 13.14 -19.68 -16.40
CA ASP A 57 12.88 -19.86 -17.83
C ASP A 57 13.26 -18.59 -18.60
N ILE A 58 13.90 -18.77 -19.76
CA ILE A 58 14.37 -17.66 -20.61
C ILE A 58 13.16 -16.95 -21.26
N LEU A 59 13.01 -15.66 -20.97
CA LEU A 59 12.06 -14.77 -21.63
C LEU A 59 12.69 -14.08 -22.85
N HIS A 60 13.92 -13.58 -22.71
CA HIS A 60 14.63 -12.87 -23.77
C HIS A 60 16.15 -12.97 -23.62
N ALA A 61 16.89 -12.78 -24.72
CA ALA A 61 18.34 -12.67 -24.70
C ALA A 61 18.82 -11.51 -25.59
N TYR A 62 19.75 -10.71 -25.06
CA TYR A 62 20.29 -9.52 -25.69
C TYR A 62 21.79 -9.73 -25.96
N SER A 63 22.23 -9.39 -27.18
CA SER A 63 23.65 -9.37 -27.53
C SER A 63 24.19 -7.96 -27.39
N ILE A 64 25.06 -7.73 -26.41
CA ILE A 64 25.61 -6.40 -26.11
C ILE A 64 27.08 -6.34 -26.56
N PRO A 65 27.48 -5.34 -27.37
CA PRO A 65 28.88 -5.20 -27.78
C PRO A 65 29.81 -4.94 -26.58
N GLY A 66 30.98 -5.60 -26.57
CA GLY A 66 31.97 -5.44 -25.50
C GLY A 66 31.76 -6.38 -24.32
N SER A 67 32.70 -6.33 -23.37
CA SER A 67 32.60 -7.03 -22.08
C SER A 67 31.61 -6.25 -21.23
N VAL A 68 30.52 -6.86 -20.78
CA VAL A 68 29.63 -6.22 -19.79
C VAL A 68 30.07 -6.68 -18.43
N ASP A 69 30.15 -5.75 -17.48
CA ASP A 69 30.49 -6.04 -16.09
C ASP A 69 29.32 -5.62 -15.21
N GLY A 70 29.09 -4.31 -15.08
CA GLY A 70 27.93 -3.74 -14.39
C GLY A 70 26.61 -3.92 -15.13
N LEU A 71 25.61 -4.46 -14.41
CA LEU A 71 24.24 -4.61 -14.90
C LEU A 71 23.24 -4.16 -13.82
N LYS A 72 22.45 -3.12 -14.12
CA LYS A 72 21.53 -2.55 -13.14
C LYS A 72 20.19 -2.13 -13.71
N TYR A 73 19.11 -2.41 -12.99
CA TYR A 73 17.81 -1.83 -13.23
C TYR A 73 17.73 -0.40 -12.69
N ASN A 74 17.21 0.51 -13.51
CA ASN A 74 16.89 1.88 -13.12
C ASN A 74 15.39 1.97 -12.79
N PRO A 75 14.99 2.14 -11.52
CA PRO A 75 13.59 2.21 -11.12
C PRO A 75 12.85 3.44 -11.67
N GLU A 76 13.55 4.54 -11.95
CA GLU A 76 12.96 5.81 -12.41
C GLU A 76 12.59 5.81 -13.89
N THR A 77 13.30 5.00 -14.69
CA THR A 77 13.10 4.93 -16.15
C THR A 77 12.56 3.60 -16.62
N GLY A 78 12.61 2.57 -15.78
CA GLY A 78 12.25 1.21 -16.15
C GLY A 78 13.27 0.54 -17.08
N GLN A 79 14.49 1.07 -17.22
CA GLN A 79 15.51 0.56 -18.15
C GLN A 79 16.58 -0.24 -17.42
N ILE A 80 17.12 -1.28 -18.08
CA ILE A 80 18.33 -1.98 -17.65
C ILE A 80 19.55 -1.30 -18.27
N TRP A 81 20.53 -0.95 -17.46
CA TRP A 81 21.80 -0.37 -17.87
C TRP A 81 22.87 -1.46 -17.85
N ALA A 82 23.58 -1.59 -18.96
CA ALA A 82 24.73 -2.47 -19.13
C ALA A 82 25.98 -1.63 -19.35
N LEU A 83 26.89 -1.65 -18.39
CA LEU A 83 28.19 -0.98 -18.46
C LEU A 83 29.18 -1.90 -19.14
N GLN A 84 29.92 -1.34 -20.09
CA GLN A 84 30.77 -2.13 -20.96
C GLN A 84 32.21 -1.67 -20.89
N ASN A 85 33.13 -2.62 -21.01
CA ASN A 85 34.57 -2.46 -21.15
C ASN A 85 35.18 -1.65 -20.01
N GLN A 86 35.13 -2.23 -18.81
CA GLN A 86 35.56 -1.60 -17.58
C GLN A 86 37.06 -1.24 -17.55
N ASP A 87 37.92 -2.01 -18.23
CA ASP A 87 39.36 -1.74 -18.28
C ASP A 87 39.79 -0.82 -19.44
N GLY A 88 38.85 -0.33 -20.25
CA GLY A 88 39.18 0.61 -21.32
C GLY A 88 38.09 0.75 -22.37
N ASN A 89 37.95 1.95 -22.90
CA ASN A 89 36.96 2.31 -23.92
C ASN A 89 35.52 2.07 -23.45
N SER A 90 35.23 2.44 -22.20
CA SER A 90 33.94 2.14 -21.60
C SER A 90 32.77 2.80 -22.30
N THR A 91 31.63 2.12 -22.29
CA THR A 91 30.36 2.63 -22.81
C THR A 91 29.20 2.15 -21.95
N ILE A 92 28.01 2.74 -22.16
CA ILE A 92 26.76 2.27 -21.54
C ILE A 92 25.75 1.92 -22.62
N THR A 93 25.04 0.79 -22.44
CA THR A 93 23.89 0.42 -23.26
C THR A 93 22.63 0.33 -22.40
N LEU A 94 21.53 0.87 -22.91
CA LEU A 94 20.23 0.91 -22.24
C LEU A 94 19.30 -0.10 -22.91
N ILE A 95 18.62 -0.91 -22.11
CA ILE A 95 17.66 -1.92 -22.56
C ILE A 95 16.31 -1.57 -21.94
N ASP A 96 15.30 -1.41 -22.78
CA ASP A 96 13.92 -1.38 -22.34
C ASP A 96 13.42 -2.84 -22.22
N PRO A 97 13.17 -3.35 -21.01
CA PRO A 97 12.81 -4.74 -20.78
C PRO A 97 11.42 -5.11 -21.30
N VAL A 98 10.54 -4.11 -21.52
CA VAL A 98 9.16 -4.32 -21.99
C VAL A 98 9.09 -4.28 -23.50
N SER A 99 9.71 -3.27 -24.14
CA SER A 99 9.72 -3.17 -25.61
C SER A 99 10.87 -3.95 -26.27
N HIS A 100 11.79 -4.48 -25.47
CA HIS A 100 13.04 -5.15 -25.88
C HIS A 100 13.97 -4.25 -26.73
N LYS A 101 13.75 -2.93 -26.67
CA LYS A 101 14.55 -1.98 -27.44
C LYS A 101 15.89 -1.74 -26.76
N VAL A 102 16.96 -1.93 -27.52
CA VAL A 102 18.34 -1.62 -27.09
C VAL A 102 18.75 -0.25 -27.66
N THR A 103 19.27 0.62 -26.80
CA THR A 103 19.76 1.98 -27.15
C THR A 103 21.20 2.14 -26.69
N GLY A 104 22.11 2.49 -27.60
CA GLY A 104 23.54 2.63 -27.32
C GLY A 104 24.42 1.94 -28.36
N PRO A 105 25.73 1.79 -28.10
CA PRO A 105 26.43 2.24 -26.88
C PRO A 105 26.58 3.77 -26.82
N LEU A 106 26.41 4.34 -25.62
CA LEU A 106 26.70 5.74 -25.30
C LEU A 106 28.16 5.86 -24.83
N SER A 107 28.88 6.86 -25.34
CA SER A 107 30.31 7.03 -25.05
C SER A 107 30.56 8.13 -24.03
N TYR A 108 31.54 7.93 -23.14
CA TYR A 108 32.03 8.97 -22.24
C TYR A 108 32.77 10.08 -22.99
N ALA A 109 32.62 11.31 -22.52
CA ALA A 109 33.24 12.48 -23.12
C ALA A 109 34.78 12.44 -23.03
N VAL A 110 35.31 11.76 -22.01
CA VAL A 110 36.74 11.55 -21.81
C VAL A 110 37.00 10.03 -21.73
N PRO A 111 37.11 9.33 -22.87
CA PRO A 111 37.41 7.90 -22.86
C PRO A 111 38.84 7.66 -22.41
N SER A 112 39.06 6.59 -21.66
CA SER A 112 40.39 6.07 -21.31
C SER A 112 40.61 4.75 -22.04
N ALA A 113 41.83 4.51 -22.52
CA ALA A 113 42.19 3.26 -23.19
C ALA A 113 42.58 2.13 -22.21
N THR A 114 42.69 2.44 -20.92
CA THR A 114 43.22 1.52 -19.89
C THR A 114 42.47 1.64 -18.55
N ARG A 115 41.35 2.36 -18.52
CA ARG A 115 40.49 2.58 -17.34
C ARG A 115 39.06 2.85 -17.80
N GLY A 116 38.12 2.77 -16.87
CA GLY A 116 36.70 2.76 -17.17
C GLY A 116 35.84 2.67 -15.91
N TYR A 117 34.67 2.04 -16.05
CA TYR A 117 33.64 1.96 -15.02
C TYR A 117 33.14 0.53 -14.92
N ASP A 118 33.11 -0.02 -13.71
CA ASP A 118 32.75 -1.41 -13.45
C ASP A 118 31.24 -1.56 -13.24
N ASP A 119 30.66 -0.81 -12.28
CA ASP A 119 29.25 -0.93 -11.90
C ASP A 119 28.54 0.44 -11.77
N VAL A 120 27.21 0.40 -11.70
CA VAL A 120 26.31 1.56 -11.62
C VAL A 120 25.24 1.38 -10.56
N VAL A 121 24.87 2.48 -9.92
CA VAL A 121 23.67 2.53 -9.07
C VAL A 121 22.92 3.85 -9.22
N PHE A 122 21.62 3.77 -8.93
CA PHE A 122 20.68 4.87 -8.99
C PHE A 122 20.26 5.23 -7.56
N GLN A 123 20.32 6.52 -7.23
CA GLN A 123 19.82 7.05 -5.96
C GLN A 123 18.99 8.31 -6.26
N GLY A 124 17.69 8.13 -6.38
CA GLY A 124 16.80 9.16 -6.93
C GLY A 124 17.19 9.54 -8.36
N ASP A 125 17.38 10.83 -8.62
CA ASP A 125 17.80 11.36 -9.92
C ASP A 125 19.32 11.27 -10.17
N LYS A 126 20.09 10.85 -9.16
CA LYS A 126 21.54 10.71 -9.26
C LYS A 126 21.94 9.32 -9.73
N VAL A 127 23.02 9.29 -10.52
CA VAL A 127 23.62 8.06 -11.04
C VAL A 127 25.08 8.04 -10.63
N PHE A 128 25.49 7.00 -9.91
CA PHE A 128 26.86 6.82 -9.46
C PHE A 128 27.50 5.62 -10.17
N LEU A 129 28.80 5.71 -10.44
CA LEU A 129 29.57 4.68 -11.13
C LEU A 129 30.86 4.40 -10.34
N SER A 130 31.20 3.12 -10.14
CA SER A 130 32.54 2.72 -9.69
C SER A 130 33.55 2.95 -10.81
N TYR A 131 34.81 3.20 -10.45
CA TYR A 131 35.88 3.51 -11.39
C TYR A 131 37.06 2.56 -11.20
N THR A 132 37.41 1.83 -12.26
CA THR A 132 38.40 0.74 -12.16
C THR A 132 39.83 1.25 -11.97
N ASN A 133 40.65 0.40 -11.34
CA ASN A 133 42.11 0.48 -11.31
C ASN A 133 42.72 1.88 -10.97
N PRO A 134 42.30 2.57 -9.90
CA PRO A 134 43.00 3.74 -9.40
C PRO A 134 44.42 3.37 -8.95
N ALA A 135 45.43 4.11 -9.40
CA ALA A 135 46.85 3.78 -9.18
C ALA A 135 47.63 4.85 -8.42
N ALA A 136 47.12 6.07 -8.35
CA ALA A 136 47.76 7.18 -7.67
C ALA A 136 46.76 8.00 -6.86
N PRO A 137 47.19 8.62 -5.74
CA PRO A 137 46.33 9.53 -4.98
C PRO A 137 45.71 10.60 -5.88
N GLY A 138 44.39 10.76 -5.78
CA GLY A 138 43.60 11.65 -6.64
C GLY A 138 42.99 10.98 -7.88
N ASP A 139 43.35 9.74 -8.20
CA ASP A 139 42.60 8.94 -9.18
C ASP A 139 41.16 8.71 -8.68
N PRO A 140 40.13 8.75 -9.55
CA PRO A 140 38.75 8.53 -9.13
C PRO A 140 38.54 7.07 -8.70
N ILE A 141 37.73 6.90 -7.64
CA ILE A 141 37.18 5.62 -7.14
C ILE A 141 35.67 5.55 -7.46
N LEU A 142 34.97 6.66 -7.20
CA LEU A 142 33.54 6.82 -7.43
C LEU A 142 33.30 8.12 -8.20
N VAL A 143 32.42 8.07 -9.19
CA VAL A 143 31.98 9.25 -9.93
C VAL A 143 30.45 9.37 -9.95
N GLU A 144 29.96 10.59 -10.17
CA GLU A 144 28.56 10.87 -10.50
C GLU A 144 28.45 11.14 -12.00
N LEU A 145 27.47 10.51 -12.67
CA LEU A 145 27.13 10.78 -14.06
C LEU A 145 26.21 12.00 -14.13
N LEU A 146 26.75 13.12 -14.62
CA LEU A 146 26.09 14.43 -14.66
C LEU A 146 24.94 14.52 -15.67
N ASN A 147 24.82 13.53 -16.56
CA ASN A 147 23.68 13.43 -17.47
C ASN A 147 22.40 12.95 -16.75
N GLY A 148 22.51 12.49 -15.50
CA GLY A 148 21.41 11.89 -14.74
C GLY A 148 20.98 10.55 -15.31
N ASP A 149 19.77 10.15 -14.95
CA ASP A 149 19.15 8.85 -15.21
C ASP A 149 18.57 8.69 -16.64
N ARG A 150 18.60 9.76 -17.45
CA ARG A 150 18.14 9.78 -18.86
C ARG A 150 19.24 10.26 -19.80
N PRO A 151 20.39 9.57 -19.85
CA PRO A 151 21.55 10.07 -20.58
C PRO A 151 21.30 10.11 -22.08
N SER A 152 21.83 11.15 -22.72
CA SER A 152 21.91 11.26 -24.17
C SER A 152 23.19 11.98 -24.58
N GLY A 153 23.71 11.66 -25.76
CA GLY A 153 24.96 12.23 -26.24
C GLY A 153 26.18 11.69 -25.50
N ALA A 154 27.18 12.55 -25.27
CA ALA A 154 28.40 12.20 -24.56
C ALA A 154 28.17 12.20 -23.04
N LEU A 155 28.66 11.15 -22.36
CA LEU A 155 28.50 10.98 -20.92
C LEU A 155 29.56 11.81 -20.17
N LEU A 156 29.10 12.66 -19.26
CA LEU A 156 29.90 13.58 -18.45
C LEU A 156 29.92 13.09 -17.02
N THR A 157 31.09 13.01 -16.41
CA THR A 157 31.25 12.53 -15.03
C THR A 157 31.92 13.57 -14.16
N SER A 158 31.57 13.57 -12.86
CA SER A 158 32.28 14.32 -11.82
C SER A 158 32.80 13.34 -10.78
N THR A 159 34.05 13.51 -10.35
CA THR A 159 34.65 12.67 -9.30
C THR A 159 34.02 12.98 -7.95
N ILE A 160 33.66 11.93 -7.21
CA ILE A 160 33.01 11.98 -5.90
C ILE A 160 33.95 11.48 -4.79
N LEU A 161 34.68 10.41 -5.09
CA LEU A 161 35.68 9.83 -4.19
C LEU A 161 36.95 9.53 -4.98
N THR A 162 38.11 9.77 -4.35
CA THR A 162 39.42 9.54 -4.96
C THR A 162 40.31 8.65 -4.11
N GLU A 163 41.24 7.98 -4.76
CA GLU A 163 42.32 7.23 -4.13
C GLU A 163 43.14 8.10 -3.18
N GLY A 164 43.49 7.53 -2.02
CA GLY A 164 44.14 8.24 -0.91
C GLY A 164 43.17 8.97 0.03
N THR A 165 41.85 8.80 -0.12
CA THR A 165 40.87 9.34 0.85
C THR A 165 41.00 8.67 2.22
N MET A 166 40.85 9.46 3.29
CA MET A 166 40.77 8.93 4.65
C MET A 166 39.33 8.52 4.98
N GLY A 167 39.15 7.32 5.52
CA GLY A 167 37.87 6.80 6.00
C GLY A 167 38.00 6.18 7.39
N PHE A 168 36.86 5.95 8.05
CA PHE A 168 36.80 5.27 9.34
C PHE A 168 36.87 3.76 9.12
N ASP A 169 37.96 3.13 9.56
CA ASP A 169 38.08 1.68 9.61
C ASP A 169 37.19 1.16 10.74
N THR A 170 36.11 0.47 10.38
CA THR A 170 35.12 -0.02 11.34
C THR A 170 35.65 -1.15 12.23
N VAL A 171 36.73 -1.81 11.81
CA VAL A 171 37.37 -2.93 12.53
C VAL A 171 38.39 -2.43 13.53
N THR A 172 39.22 -1.45 13.14
CA THR A 172 40.25 -0.89 14.03
C THR A 172 39.73 0.28 14.88
N GLY A 173 38.63 0.91 14.45
CA GLY A 173 38.05 2.10 15.06
C GLY A 173 38.86 3.38 14.81
N ASN A 174 39.74 3.41 13.80
CA ASN A 174 40.62 4.54 13.50
C ASN A 174 40.34 5.14 12.12
N MET A 175 40.75 6.40 11.92
CA MET A 175 40.79 7.00 10.58
C MET A 175 42.04 6.55 9.83
N GLU A 176 41.85 5.87 8.70
CA GLU A 176 42.90 5.28 7.88
C GLU A 176 42.66 5.57 6.38
N VAL A 177 43.67 5.36 5.53
CA VAL A 177 43.48 5.49 4.08
C VAL A 177 42.61 4.33 3.62
N VAL A 178 41.53 4.62 2.89
CA VAL A 178 40.61 3.60 2.35
C VAL A 178 41.35 2.73 1.33
N PRO A 179 41.41 1.39 1.52
CA PRO A 179 41.90 0.47 0.50
C PRO A 179 40.88 0.34 -0.64
N ALA A 180 41.20 0.89 -1.81
CA ALA A 180 40.31 0.93 -2.96
C ALA A 180 41.06 0.79 -4.31
N ALA A 181 42.05 -0.10 -4.37
CA ALA A 181 42.89 -0.32 -5.55
C ALA A 181 42.15 -0.93 -6.75
N ASP A 182 41.02 -1.61 -6.50
CA ASP A 182 40.19 -2.23 -7.53
C ASP A 182 38.70 -2.13 -7.19
N PRO A 183 38.11 -0.92 -7.29
CA PRO A 183 36.69 -0.71 -7.08
C PRO A 183 35.88 -1.52 -8.10
N ASP A 184 34.95 -2.34 -7.62
CA ASP A 184 34.28 -3.34 -8.46
C ASP A 184 32.75 -3.11 -8.41
N SER A 185 32.02 -3.85 -7.56
CA SER A 185 30.57 -3.72 -7.43
C SER A 185 30.10 -2.46 -6.71
N LEU A 186 28.91 -1.97 -7.07
CA LEU A 186 28.28 -0.80 -6.47
C LEU A 186 26.78 -1.04 -6.19
N LYS A 187 26.37 -0.92 -4.93
CA LYS A 187 24.95 -1.02 -4.51
C LYS A 187 24.53 0.14 -3.61
N VAL A 188 23.21 0.33 -3.50
CA VAL A 188 22.60 1.19 -2.49
C VAL A 188 22.11 0.30 -1.36
N ALA A 189 22.49 0.64 -0.13
CA ALA A 189 21.97 0.02 1.07
C ALA A 189 20.59 0.61 1.43
N PRO A 190 19.75 -0.11 2.22
CA PRO A 190 18.42 0.38 2.62
C PRO A 190 18.42 1.71 3.40
N ASN A 191 19.55 2.13 3.95
CA ASN A 191 19.71 3.41 4.62
C ASN A 191 20.15 4.54 3.65
N GLY A 192 20.23 4.27 2.35
CA GLY A 192 20.66 5.20 1.31
C GLY A 192 22.18 5.32 1.13
N ASP A 193 22.98 4.55 1.86
CA ASP A 193 24.43 4.58 1.68
C ASP A 193 24.86 3.84 0.42
N LEU A 194 25.95 4.29 -0.21
CA LEU A 194 26.55 3.53 -1.32
C LEU A 194 27.53 2.51 -0.75
N LEU A 195 27.32 1.24 -1.10
CA LEU A 195 28.23 0.15 -0.81
C LEU A 195 29.05 -0.16 -2.05
N LEU A 196 30.37 -0.05 -1.90
CA LEU A 196 31.34 -0.33 -2.94
C LEU A 196 32.28 -1.44 -2.46
N THR A 197 32.56 -2.44 -3.29
CA THR A 197 33.63 -3.41 -3.00
C THR A 197 34.94 -2.97 -3.64
N SER A 198 36.06 -3.24 -2.97
CA SER A 198 37.37 -3.30 -3.61
C SER A 198 37.82 -4.75 -3.67
N GLY A 199 37.77 -5.34 -4.87
CA GLY A 199 37.97 -6.77 -5.10
C GLY A 199 39.39 -7.23 -4.74
N ASP A 200 40.40 -6.45 -5.16
CA ASP A 200 41.80 -6.72 -4.84
C ASP A 200 42.14 -6.45 -3.37
N ASP A 201 41.43 -5.56 -2.67
CA ASP A 201 41.74 -5.26 -1.26
C ASP A 201 40.95 -6.11 -0.26
N GLY A 202 39.90 -6.80 -0.72
CA GLY A 202 38.96 -7.51 0.15
C GLY A 202 38.28 -6.56 1.13
N THR A 203 37.90 -5.38 0.66
CA THR A 203 37.37 -4.28 1.49
C THR A 203 35.98 -3.88 1.01
N ILE A 204 35.07 -3.69 1.96
CA ILE A 204 33.76 -3.08 1.72
C ILE A 204 33.86 -1.61 2.13
N ILE A 205 33.45 -0.70 1.26
CA ILE A 205 33.50 0.75 1.45
C ILE A 205 32.06 1.25 1.51
N ASP A 206 31.70 1.88 2.63
CA ASP A 206 30.39 2.46 2.89
C ASP A 206 30.52 3.99 2.78
N ILE A 207 29.84 4.56 1.78
CA ILE A 207 29.94 5.98 1.41
C ILE A 207 28.60 6.64 1.74
N GLN A 208 28.60 7.35 2.86
CA GLN A 208 27.46 8.12 3.34
C GLN A 208 27.42 9.46 2.61
N ASN A 209 26.23 9.91 2.22
CA ASN A 209 26.01 11.24 1.66
C ASN A 209 26.88 11.52 0.41
N ALA A 210 27.01 10.54 -0.48
CA ALA A 210 27.85 10.63 -1.67
C ALA A 210 27.59 11.92 -2.49
N GLY A 211 28.67 12.65 -2.77
CA GLY A 211 28.64 13.91 -3.51
C GLY A 211 28.14 15.13 -2.73
N LYS A 212 27.86 15.00 -1.43
CA LYS A 212 27.42 16.12 -0.57
C LYS A 212 28.60 16.68 0.27
N PRO A 213 28.51 17.93 0.77
CA PRO A 213 29.57 18.53 1.59
C PRO A 213 29.92 17.77 2.87
N ASN A 214 28.99 16.95 3.37
CA ASN A 214 29.15 16.12 4.56
C ASN A 214 29.31 14.63 4.23
N GLN A 215 29.80 14.32 3.02
CA GLN A 215 30.18 12.95 2.65
C GLN A 215 31.12 12.36 3.70
N ALA A 216 30.79 11.17 4.18
CA ALA A 216 31.62 10.40 5.10
C ALA A 216 31.90 9.03 4.48
N VAL A 217 33.07 8.47 4.80
CA VAL A 217 33.50 7.18 4.28
C VAL A 217 33.89 6.31 5.45
N ALA A 218 33.26 5.16 5.57
CA ALA A 218 33.67 4.07 6.43
C ALA A 218 34.11 2.90 5.56
N PHE A 219 34.96 2.03 6.08
CA PHE A 219 35.31 0.81 5.39
C PHE A 219 35.53 -0.34 6.36
N THR A 220 35.21 -1.55 5.88
CA THR A 220 35.33 -2.79 6.62
C THR A 220 36.24 -3.72 5.85
N LYS A 221 37.42 -4.01 6.40
CA LYS A 221 38.31 -5.02 5.84
C LYS A 221 37.83 -6.41 6.23
N VAL A 222 37.58 -7.27 5.26
CA VAL A 222 37.06 -8.62 5.52
C VAL A 222 38.18 -9.53 6.01
N GLN A 223 37.99 -10.15 7.17
CA GLN A 223 38.99 -11.04 7.76
C GLN A 223 39.09 -12.36 6.99
N GLY A 224 40.32 -12.84 6.79
CA GLY A 224 40.58 -14.11 6.11
C GLY A 224 40.51 -14.05 4.58
N VAL A 225 40.29 -12.85 4.02
CA VAL A 225 40.23 -12.57 2.59
C VAL A 225 41.59 -11.97 2.17
N PRO A 226 42.44 -12.69 1.41
CA PRO A 226 43.72 -12.16 0.95
C PRO A 226 43.54 -11.07 -0.12
N ALA A 227 44.61 -10.36 -0.49
CA ALA A 227 44.56 -9.47 -1.65
C ALA A 227 44.34 -10.28 -2.95
N GLY A 228 43.51 -9.78 -3.86
CA GLY A 228 43.08 -10.49 -5.08
C GLY A 228 42.13 -11.65 -4.79
N ALA A 229 41.30 -11.54 -3.75
CA ALA A 229 40.44 -12.61 -3.29
C ALA A 229 39.07 -12.70 -3.98
N GLY A 230 38.76 -11.78 -4.88
CA GLY A 230 37.46 -11.74 -5.56
C GLY A 230 36.32 -11.53 -4.57
N LEU A 231 36.44 -10.50 -3.72
CA LEU A 231 35.25 -9.93 -3.08
C LEU A 231 34.52 -9.17 -4.20
N ASP A 232 33.52 -9.82 -4.75
CA ASP A 232 32.88 -9.36 -5.98
C ASP A 232 31.71 -8.43 -5.60
N ASP A 233 30.66 -9.01 -5.01
CA ASP A 233 29.39 -8.32 -4.84
C ASP A 233 28.93 -8.33 -3.37
N VAL A 234 28.47 -7.17 -2.87
CA VAL A 234 28.05 -6.97 -1.47
C VAL A 234 26.66 -6.38 -1.37
N ILE A 235 25.87 -6.82 -0.39
CA ILE A 235 24.53 -6.28 -0.12
C ILE A 235 24.24 -6.20 1.38
N LYS A 236 23.54 -5.14 1.81
CA LYS A 236 22.78 -5.09 3.07
C LYS A 236 21.32 -5.45 2.73
N PRO A 237 20.74 -6.52 3.28
CA PRO A 237 19.41 -6.98 2.89
C PRO A 237 18.34 -6.02 3.41
N SER A 238 17.31 -5.77 2.60
CA SER A 238 16.17 -4.91 2.95
C SER A 238 15.15 -5.59 3.90
N ALA A 239 15.38 -6.86 4.25
CA ALA A 239 14.48 -7.61 5.12
C ALA A 239 15.22 -8.71 5.90
N SER A 240 14.60 -9.18 6.99
CA SER A 240 15.14 -10.26 7.83
C SER A 240 14.96 -11.66 7.22
N ALA A 241 14.17 -11.79 6.15
CA ALA A 241 13.98 -13.02 5.40
C ALA A 241 13.72 -12.73 3.91
N GLY A 242 14.17 -13.64 3.05
CA GLY A 242 14.04 -13.51 1.60
C GLY A 242 14.86 -14.55 0.84
N THR A 243 14.96 -14.37 -0.47
CA THR A 243 15.71 -15.25 -1.37
C THR A 243 16.88 -14.50 -1.98
N PHE A 244 18.10 -15.04 -1.80
CA PHE A 244 19.25 -14.60 -2.57
C PHE A 244 19.30 -15.31 -3.91
N TYR A 245 19.67 -14.58 -4.95
CA TYR A 245 20.07 -15.11 -6.24
C TYR A 245 21.52 -14.73 -6.49
N LEU A 246 22.33 -15.72 -6.85
CA LEU A 246 23.78 -15.63 -6.88
C LEU A 246 24.30 -16.26 -8.17
N THR A 247 25.07 -15.51 -8.95
CA THR A 247 25.78 -16.04 -10.12
C THR A 247 27.06 -16.75 -9.67
N ASP A 248 27.45 -17.78 -10.42
CA ASP A 248 28.73 -18.44 -10.25
C ASP A 248 29.39 -18.67 -11.60
N THR A 249 30.40 -17.84 -11.87
CA THR A 249 31.13 -17.74 -13.13
C THR A 249 31.74 -19.09 -13.53
N ALA A 250 32.33 -19.81 -12.58
CA ALA A 250 33.05 -21.05 -12.85
C ALA A 250 32.14 -22.26 -13.10
N SER A 251 31.00 -22.36 -12.41
CA SER A 251 30.00 -23.41 -12.64
C SER A 251 29.00 -23.06 -13.76
N ASN A 252 29.05 -21.82 -14.25
CA ASN A 252 28.24 -21.31 -15.34
C ASN A 252 26.73 -21.40 -15.05
N ALA A 253 26.33 -21.06 -13.82
CA ALA A 253 24.97 -21.21 -13.33
C ALA A 253 24.57 -20.04 -12.43
N VAL A 254 23.26 -19.89 -12.23
CA VAL A 254 22.67 -19.00 -11.23
C VAL A 254 22.00 -19.86 -10.17
N TYR A 255 22.31 -19.61 -8.91
CA TYR A 255 21.76 -20.31 -7.76
C TYR A 255 20.74 -19.43 -7.04
N SER A 256 19.77 -20.05 -6.39
CA SER A 256 18.88 -19.38 -5.45
C SER A 256 18.79 -20.14 -4.14
N PHE A 257 18.65 -19.42 -3.03
CA PHE A 257 18.44 -20.01 -1.73
C PHE A 257 17.68 -19.05 -0.83
N HIS A 258 16.67 -19.58 -0.14
CA HIS A 258 15.92 -18.85 0.86
C HIS A 258 16.71 -18.74 2.16
N VAL A 259 16.64 -17.59 2.82
CA VAL A 259 17.30 -17.33 4.09
C VAL A 259 16.33 -16.62 5.03
N SER A 260 16.39 -16.96 6.32
CA SER A 260 15.67 -16.25 7.38
C SER A 260 16.58 -15.93 8.56
N GLY A 261 16.19 -14.92 9.34
CA GLY A 261 16.97 -14.44 10.49
C GLY A 261 18.18 -13.60 10.11
N LEU A 262 18.16 -12.98 8.92
CA LEU A 262 19.14 -12.00 8.48
C LEU A 262 19.11 -10.78 9.41
N ASN A 263 20.28 -10.21 9.67
CA ASN A 263 20.44 -8.90 10.26
C ASN A 263 20.64 -7.86 9.14
N PRO A 264 19.72 -6.90 8.95
CA PRO A 264 19.83 -5.86 7.92
C PRO A 264 21.06 -4.94 8.05
N ASN A 265 21.66 -4.88 9.25
CA ASN A 265 22.84 -4.05 9.49
C ASN A 265 24.16 -4.72 9.08
N ASP A 266 24.15 -6.04 8.85
CA ASP A 266 25.34 -6.78 8.44
C ASP A 266 25.49 -6.80 6.91
N TYR A 267 26.71 -6.98 6.44
CA TYR A 267 26.96 -7.18 5.01
C TYR A 267 26.81 -8.66 4.65
N TYR A 268 26.39 -8.92 3.42
CA TYR A 268 26.35 -10.25 2.84
C TYR A 268 27.02 -10.20 1.48
N ALA A 269 28.04 -11.02 1.28
CA ALA A 269 28.90 -10.91 0.12
C ALA A 269 29.26 -12.24 -0.50
N SER A 270 29.49 -12.22 -1.81
CA SER A 270 30.18 -13.27 -2.56
C SER A 270 31.69 -13.10 -2.42
N VAL A 271 32.38 -14.19 -2.06
CA VAL A 271 33.84 -14.19 -1.89
C VAL A 271 34.45 -15.35 -2.66
N GLY A 272 34.99 -15.05 -3.83
CA GLY A 272 35.57 -15.99 -4.79
C GLY A 272 36.64 -16.90 -4.18
N SER A 273 37.62 -16.32 -3.48
CA SER A 273 38.73 -17.06 -2.85
C SER A 273 38.28 -18.04 -1.77
N LEU A 274 37.17 -17.75 -1.10
CA LEU A 274 36.57 -18.59 -0.07
C LEU A 274 35.56 -19.59 -0.67
N LYS A 275 35.22 -19.43 -1.95
CA LYS A 275 34.22 -20.23 -2.67
C LYS A 275 32.90 -20.29 -1.90
N ALA A 276 32.51 -19.14 -1.38
CA ALA A 276 31.43 -19.02 -0.42
C ALA A 276 30.66 -17.71 -0.58
N PHE A 277 29.40 -17.77 -0.17
CA PHE A 277 28.59 -16.60 0.15
C PHE A 277 28.38 -16.57 1.67
N GLY A 278 28.49 -15.40 2.29
CA GLY A 278 28.46 -15.32 3.75
C GLY A 278 28.14 -13.95 4.30
N GLN A 279 27.83 -13.95 5.59
CA GLN A 279 27.62 -12.75 6.41
C GLN A 279 28.96 -12.18 6.84
N ILE A 280 29.10 -10.87 6.83
CA ILE A 280 30.26 -10.13 7.34
C ILE A 280 29.76 -9.16 8.39
N ASP A 281 30.29 -9.30 9.61
CA ASP A 281 30.04 -8.36 10.69
C ASP A 281 30.74 -7.03 10.40
N PRO A 282 30.01 -5.90 10.35
CA PRO A 282 30.56 -4.60 9.98
C PRO A 282 31.56 -4.06 11.00
N THR A 283 31.52 -4.51 12.26
CA THR A 283 32.39 -4.02 13.34
C THR A 283 33.64 -4.86 13.55
N THR A 284 33.58 -6.14 13.18
CA THR A 284 34.73 -7.05 13.36
C THR A 284 35.38 -7.45 12.04
N GLY A 285 34.68 -7.28 10.91
CA GLY A 285 35.09 -7.80 9.61
C GLY A 285 35.05 -9.33 9.52
N ALA A 286 34.49 -10.01 10.52
CA ALA A 286 34.47 -11.47 10.56
C ALA A 286 33.52 -12.04 9.49
N PHE A 287 34.05 -12.88 8.59
CA PHE A 287 33.26 -13.60 7.59
C PHE A 287 32.71 -14.92 8.15
N THR A 288 31.39 -15.07 8.14
CA THR A 288 30.67 -16.29 8.50
C THR A 288 30.06 -16.91 7.23
N PRO A 289 30.60 -18.03 6.73
CA PRO A 289 30.06 -18.67 5.53
C PRO A 289 28.62 -19.15 5.76
N LEU A 290 27.69 -18.70 4.91
CA LEU A 290 26.29 -19.13 4.93
C LEU A 290 26.04 -20.20 3.88
N VAL A 291 26.66 -20.08 2.72
CA VAL A 291 26.58 -21.04 1.62
C VAL A 291 27.98 -21.40 1.14
N THR A 292 28.27 -22.70 1.11
CA THR A 292 29.54 -23.30 0.72
C THR A 292 29.28 -24.63 0.02
N ALA A 293 30.32 -25.25 -0.55
CA ALA A 293 30.23 -26.63 -1.05
C ALA A 293 29.76 -27.65 0.01
N ALA A 294 29.91 -27.36 1.31
CA ALA A 294 29.53 -28.29 2.38
C ALA A 294 28.00 -28.36 2.61
N ASN A 295 27.26 -27.30 2.33
CA ASN A 295 25.80 -27.23 2.54
C ASN A 295 24.98 -26.99 1.26
N ALA A 296 25.63 -26.80 0.10
CA ALA A 296 25.00 -26.72 -1.22
C ALA A 296 24.82 -28.09 -1.92
N GLY A 297 25.13 -29.21 -1.24
CA GLY A 297 24.97 -30.56 -1.80
C GLY A 297 25.91 -30.83 -2.98
N ASN A 298 25.36 -31.22 -4.14
CA ASN A 298 26.15 -31.47 -5.37
C ASN A 298 26.47 -30.18 -6.15
N MET A 299 26.00 -29.02 -5.70
CA MET A 299 26.30 -27.73 -6.31
C MET A 299 27.62 -27.21 -5.74
N SER A 300 28.57 -26.93 -6.62
CA SER A 300 29.90 -26.45 -6.25
C SER A 300 29.97 -24.96 -6.55
N PHE A 301 29.83 -24.11 -5.52
CA PHE A 301 30.27 -22.72 -5.60
C PHE A 301 31.78 -22.73 -5.86
N ALA A 302 32.18 -22.28 -7.03
CA ALA A 302 33.55 -22.35 -7.51
C ALA A 302 34.13 -20.95 -7.72
N ALA A 303 33.28 -19.98 -8.08
CA ALA A 303 33.61 -18.57 -8.20
C ALA A 303 32.30 -17.75 -8.13
N PRO A 304 31.71 -17.57 -6.93
CA PRO A 304 30.52 -16.75 -6.76
C PRO A 304 30.83 -15.28 -7.08
N HIS A 305 29.97 -14.63 -7.87
CA HIS A 305 30.09 -13.22 -8.26
C HIS A 305 28.80 -12.48 -7.89
N GLY A 306 28.08 -11.93 -8.87
CA GLY A 306 26.88 -11.12 -8.70
C GLY A 306 25.80 -11.68 -7.78
N VAL A 307 25.27 -10.82 -6.92
CA VAL A 307 24.21 -11.10 -5.95
C VAL A 307 23.05 -10.11 -6.03
N VAL A 308 21.83 -10.65 -5.93
CA VAL A 308 20.62 -9.86 -5.68
C VAL A 308 19.79 -10.53 -4.58
N PHE A 309 19.12 -9.72 -3.78
CA PHE A 309 18.24 -10.17 -2.71
C PHE A 309 16.80 -9.78 -3.04
N VAL A 310 15.89 -10.75 -2.95
CA VAL A 310 14.45 -10.53 -3.10
C VAL A 310 13.82 -10.81 -1.74
N PRO A 311 13.31 -9.79 -1.01
CA PRO A 311 12.69 -10.00 0.31
C PRO A 311 11.46 -10.89 0.19
N ASP A 312 11.16 -11.66 1.25
CA ASP A 312 9.89 -12.40 1.30
C ASP A 312 8.73 -11.39 1.26
N LYS A 313 7.67 -11.70 0.50
CA LYS A 313 6.46 -10.85 0.42
C LYS A 313 5.85 -10.55 1.81
N ASN A 314 6.14 -11.40 2.80
CA ASN A 314 5.64 -11.31 4.17
C ASN A 314 6.74 -11.04 5.22
N ALA A 315 7.99 -10.78 4.80
CA ALA A 315 8.96 -10.25 5.76
C ALA A 315 8.52 -8.83 6.12
N PRO A 316 8.57 -8.42 7.41
CA PRO A 316 8.22 -7.06 7.79
C PRO A 316 8.98 -6.08 6.89
N PRO A 317 8.29 -5.27 6.07
CA PRO A 317 8.96 -4.32 5.21
C PRO A 317 9.68 -3.32 6.12
N VAL A 318 10.96 -3.07 5.81
CA VAL A 318 11.73 -2.03 6.49
C VAL A 318 11.42 -0.73 5.75
N ALA A 319 10.93 0.27 6.47
CA ALA A 319 10.68 1.58 5.88
C ALA A 319 12.01 2.17 5.36
N GLU A 320 12.03 2.53 4.08
CA GLU A 320 13.20 3.07 3.38
C GLU A 320 12.93 4.52 3.00
N VAL A 321 13.83 5.43 3.37
CA VAL A 321 13.72 6.84 3.01
C VAL A 321 14.29 7.07 1.62
N ASP A 322 13.40 7.24 0.65
CA ASP A 322 13.77 7.45 -0.75
C ASP A 322 14.32 8.87 -0.99
N SER A 323 13.74 9.89 -0.34
CA SER A 323 14.25 11.26 -0.43
C SER A 323 13.84 12.17 0.73
N ILE A 324 14.71 13.13 1.05
CA ILE A 324 14.47 14.21 2.03
C ILE A 324 14.66 15.56 1.34
N LYS A 325 13.67 16.45 1.44
CA LYS A 325 13.64 17.77 0.77
C LYS A 325 13.04 18.83 1.68
N VAL A 326 13.38 20.10 1.46
CA VAL A 326 12.58 21.21 2.02
C VAL A 326 11.26 21.27 1.27
N PHE A 327 10.15 21.10 1.96
CA PHE A 327 8.83 21.40 1.43
C PHE A 327 8.59 22.91 1.43
N ALA A 328 8.74 23.54 2.60
CA ALA A 328 8.51 24.97 2.77
C ALA A 328 9.51 25.61 3.73
N ASN A 329 9.83 26.88 3.45
CA ASN A 329 10.63 27.72 4.34
C ASN A 329 9.71 28.58 5.20
N ALA A 330 10.11 28.82 6.45
CA ALA A 330 9.52 29.84 7.30
C ALA A 330 9.67 31.23 6.65
N PRO A 331 8.58 31.99 6.46
CA PRO A 331 8.71 33.38 6.03
C PRO A 331 9.45 34.23 7.06
N ASN A 332 10.05 35.34 6.61
CA ASN A 332 10.77 36.23 7.50
C ASN A 332 9.88 36.75 8.63
N GLY A 333 10.29 36.50 9.88
CA GLY A 333 9.63 37.02 11.08
C GLY A 333 8.67 36.06 11.77
N VAL A 334 8.55 34.81 11.32
CA VAL A 334 7.85 33.73 12.03
C VAL A 334 8.82 32.64 12.46
N SER A 335 8.51 31.94 13.56
CA SER A 335 9.36 30.88 14.13
C SER A 335 8.55 29.95 15.03
N GLY A 336 9.14 28.81 15.41
CA GLY A 336 8.48 27.83 16.28
C GLY A 336 7.46 27.01 15.49
N LEU A 337 7.93 26.31 14.46
CA LEU A 337 7.10 25.38 13.70
C LEU A 337 6.55 24.31 14.63
N ASP A 338 5.24 24.09 14.58
CA ASP A 338 4.59 23.11 15.44
C ASP A 338 3.69 22.19 14.61
N SER A 339 2.38 22.37 14.63
CA SER A 339 1.45 21.45 13.97
C SER A 339 1.17 21.75 12.50
N ILE A 340 0.76 20.70 11.79
CA ILE A 340 0.58 20.67 10.34
C ILE A 340 -0.67 19.87 9.97
N THR A 341 -1.46 20.38 9.00
CA THR A 341 -2.64 19.66 8.50
C THR A 341 -2.89 19.90 7.01
N GLN A 342 -3.63 18.99 6.37
CA GLN A 342 -4.00 19.10 4.97
C GLN A 342 -5.49 19.40 4.82
N ALA A 343 -5.81 20.48 4.12
CA ALA A 343 -7.17 20.84 3.72
C ALA A 343 -7.29 20.80 2.20
N GLY A 344 -7.73 19.64 1.68
CA GLY A 344 -7.80 19.39 0.24
C GLY A 344 -6.43 19.47 -0.43
N LYS A 345 -6.22 20.48 -1.29
CA LYS A 345 -4.97 20.70 -2.03
C LYS A 345 -3.99 21.66 -1.34
N PHE A 346 -4.26 22.04 -0.11
CA PHE A 346 -3.47 23.01 0.63
C PHE A 346 -2.94 22.39 1.91
N ILE A 347 -1.73 22.81 2.30
CA ILE A 347 -1.08 22.42 3.54
C ILE A 347 -1.11 23.64 4.46
N PHE A 348 -1.59 23.46 5.69
CA PHE A 348 -1.62 24.49 6.72
C PHE A 348 -0.59 24.16 7.77
N VAL A 349 0.23 25.14 8.13
CA VAL A 349 1.36 24.98 9.05
C VAL A 349 1.31 26.08 10.10
N GLU A 350 1.43 25.69 11.36
CA GLU A 350 1.47 26.56 12.52
C GLU A 350 2.90 27.07 12.78
N TYR A 351 2.99 28.34 13.21
CA TYR A 351 4.19 28.95 13.76
C TYR A 351 3.85 29.67 15.08
N GLY A 352 4.29 29.09 16.20
CA GLY A 352 3.95 29.51 17.56
C GLY A 352 4.52 30.88 17.97
N ASN A 353 5.56 31.36 17.30
CA ASN A 353 6.19 32.67 17.52
C ASN A 353 6.64 32.94 18.98
N GLY A 354 6.78 31.89 19.80
CA GLY A 354 7.12 32.00 21.22
C GLY A 354 6.03 32.70 22.06
N VAL A 355 4.77 32.59 21.64
CA VAL A 355 3.62 33.09 22.41
C VAL A 355 3.46 32.28 23.70
N ASP A 356 2.98 32.93 24.76
CA ASP A 356 2.74 32.28 26.05
C ASP A 356 1.60 31.24 25.95
N PRO A 357 1.87 29.95 26.23
CA PRO A 357 0.89 28.88 26.07
C PRO A 357 -0.27 28.97 27.08
N THR A 358 -0.15 29.77 28.15
CA THR A 358 -1.23 29.96 29.13
C THR A 358 -2.23 31.07 28.76
N GLY A 359 -1.96 31.81 27.68
CA GLY A 359 -2.71 33.01 27.29
C GLY A 359 -2.70 34.14 28.32
N ALA A 360 -1.80 34.11 29.31
CA ALA A 360 -1.70 35.16 30.33
C ALA A 360 -1.01 36.41 29.77
N VAL A 361 -0.06 36.23 28.84
CA VAL A 361 0.59 37.27 28.08
C VAL A 361 0.01 37.28 26.65
N PRO A 362 -0.64 38.39 26.22
CA PRO A 362 -1.16 38.47 24.86
C PRO A 362 -0.06 38.33 23.80
N GLY A 363 -0.35 37.59 22.74
CA GLY A 363 0.52 37.34 21.60
C GLY A 363 -0.26 36.74 20.43
N THR A 364 0.43 36.47 19.31
CA THR A 364 -0.20 35.90 18.12
C THR A 364 0.65 34.83 17.45
N SER A 365 0.12 33.60 17.35
CA SER A 365 0.61 32.58 16.43
C SER A 365 0.32 32.97 14.97
N THR A 366 1.05 32.37 14.06
CA THR A 366 0.85 32.52 12.61
C THR A 366 0.55 31.18 11.97
N ILE A 367 -0.56 31.08 11.23
CA ILE A 367 -0.85 29.90 10.41
C ILE A 367 -0.62 30.27 8.96
N ILE A 368 0.11 29.44 8.24
CA ILE A 368 0.43 29.66 6.83
C ILE A 368 -0.20 28.56 5.99
N GLN A 369 -0.99 28.99 5.00
CA GLN A 369 -1.53 28.12 3.96
C GLN A 369 -0.54 28.07 2.81
N TYR A 370 -0.07 26.87 2.48
CA TYR A 370 0.78 26.55 1.35
C TYR A 370 0.02 25.78 0.27
N ASP A 371 0.44 25.92 -0.99
CA ASP A 371 0.09 24.94 -2.03
C ASP A 371 0.93 23.66 -1.88
N THR A 372 0.62 22.63 -2.67
CA THR A 372 1.36 21.35 -2.65
C THR A 372 2.82 21.44 -3.12
N ALA A 373 3.26 22.61 -3.60
CA ALA A 373 4.65 22.87 -3.96
C ALA A 373 5.39 23.69 -2.89
N GLY A 374 4.74 23.99 -1.76
CA GLY A 374 5.34 24.75 -0.66
C GLY A 374 5.33 26.26 -0.87
N HIS A 375 4.56 26.79 -1.83
CA HIS A 375 4.41 28.24 -1.99
C HIS A 375 3.32 28.78 -1.07
N VAL A 376 3.61 29.93 -0.44
CA VAL A 376 2.65 30.63 0.42
C VAL A 376 1.45 31.11 -0.41
N VAL A 377 0.25 30.72 0.01
CA VAL A 377 -1.05 31.12 -0.54
C VAL A 377 -1.67 32.21 0.35
N HIS A 378 -1.70 31.98 1.67
CA HIS A 378 -2.28 32.90 2.63
C HIS A 378 -1.59 32.81 4.00
N VAL A 379 -1.69 33.88 4.80
CA VAL A 379 -1.12 33.96 6.14
C VAL A 379 -2.20 34.49 7.09
N TYR A 380 -2.47 33.72 8.15
CA TYR A 380 -3.44 34.05 9.19
C TYR A 380 -2.71 34.44 10.48
N SER A 381 -3.16 35.52 11.11
CA SER A 381 -2.72 35.89 12.46
C SER A 381 -3.80 35.45 13.44
N ILE A 382 -3.46 34.57 14.37
CA ILE A 382 -4.37 34.02 15.38
C ILE A 382 -3.94 34.52 16.74
N GLU A 383 -4.87 35.04 17.54
CA GLU A 383 -4.59 35.51 18.90
C GLU A 383 -4.42 34.31 19.84
N GLY A 384 -3.35 34.33 20.66
CA GLY A 384 -2.97 33.21 21.52
C GLY A 384 -1.90 32.32 20.89
N SER A 385 -1.37 31.39 21.71
CA SER A 385 -0.46 30.33 21.27
C SER A 385 -1.28 29.23 20.63
N VAL A 386 -1.11 28.95 19.35
CA VAL A 386 -1.72 27.79 18.70
C VAL A 386 -0.80 26.59 18.91
N ASP A 387 -1.39 25.46 19.23
CA ASP A 387 -0.68 24.18 19.36
C ASP A 387 -1.33 23.19 18.38
N GLY A 388 -2.59 22.80 18.63
CA GLY A 388 -3.37 21.94 17.72
C GLY A 388 -3.93 22.66 16.49
N LEU A 389 -3.68 22.07 15.32
CA LEU A 389 -4.18 22.51 14.03
C LEU A 389 -4.77 21.33 13.23
N LYS A 390 -6.08 21.37 12.94
CA LYS A 390 -6.74 20.25 12.26
C LYS A 390 -7.74 20.69 11.20
N PHE A 391 -7.72 20.01 10.06
CA PHE A 391 -8.77 20.12 9.05
C PHE A 391 -9.97 19.22 9.39
N ASN A 392 -11.17 19.79 9.34
CA ASN A 392 -12.43 19.05 9.42
C ASN A 392 -12.92 18.72 8.00
N PRO A 393 -12.91 17.44 7.59
CA PRO A 393 -13.31 17.04 6.24
C PRO A 393 -14.81 17.24 5.94
N ASP A 394 -15.67 17.21 6.96
CA ASP A 394 -17.12 17.31 6.79
C ASP A 394 -17.58 18.75 6.56
N THR A 395 -17.00 19.70 7.30
CA THR A 395 -17.35 21.13 7.17
C THR A 395 -16.44 21.87 6.19
N GLY A 396 -15.25 21.32 5.92
CA GLY A 396 -14.23 21.96 5.10
C GLY A 396 -13.49 23.12 5.80
N MET A 397 -13.57 23.19 7.13
CA MET A 397 -12.95 24.24 7.95
C MET A 397 -11.64 23.77 8.59
N VAL A 398 -10.74 24.70 8.92
CA VAL A 398 -9.51 24.42 9.68
C VAL A 398 -9.65 24.96 11.10
N TRP A 399 -9.43 24.10 12.09
CA TRP A 399 -9.54 24.41 13.51
C TRP A 399 -8.15 24.64 14.08
N ALA A 400 -7.98 25.76 14.79
CA ALA A 400 -6.77 26.12 15.49
C ALA A 400 -7.11 26.28 16.98
N LEU A 401 -6.59 25.39 17.82
CA LEU A 401 -6.77 25.44 19.27
C LEU A 401 -5.76 26.43 19.84
N GLN A 402 -6.18 27.28 20.77
CA GLN A 402 -5.28 28.24 21.41
C GLN A 402 -5.14 28.04 22.90
N ASN A 403 -3.96 28.40 23.39
CA ASN A 403 -3.57 28.49 24.78
C ASN A 403 -3.81 27.16 25.50
N GLN A 404 -3.00 26.18 25.11
CA GLN A 404 -3.08 24.80 25.55
C GLN A 404 -2.82 24.65 27.06
N ASP A 405 -2.02 25.52 27.67
CA ASP A 405 -1.73 25.48 29.11
C ASP A 405 -2.66 26.34 29.97
N GLY A 406 -3.72 26.93 29.40
CA GLY A 406 -4.65 27.76 30.15
C GLY A 406 -5.42 28.75 29.31
N ARG A 407 -6.62 29.11 29.76
CA ARG A 407 -7.51 30.08 29.09
C ARG A 407 -7.77 29.72 27.64
N SER A 408 -7.97 28.43 27.38
CA SER A 408 -8.06 27.94 26.01
C SER A 408 -9.24 28.52 25.25
N SER A 409 -9.06 28.62 23.94
CA SER A 409 -10.07 29.02 22.99
C SER A 409 -9.92 28.23 21.70
N LEU A 410 -10.83 28.44 20.77
CA LEU A 410 -10.78 27.85 19.44
C LEU A 410 -10.99 28.95 18.40
N SER A 411 -10.22 28.90 17.31
CA SER A 411 -10.51 29.67 16.10
C SER A 411 -10.76 28.71 14.95
N VAL A 412 -11.81 28.99 14.19
CA VAL A 412 -12.20 28.22 13.00
C VAL A 412 -11.98 29.09 11.78
N ILE A 413 -11.20 28.56 10.84
CA ILE A 413 -10.79 29.24 9.61
C ILE A 413 -11.57 28.63 8.45
N ASP A 414 -12.23 29.47 7.66
CA ASP A 414 -12.76 29.07 6.36
C ASP A 414 -11.66 29.25 5.29
N PRO A 415 -11.08 28.17 4.75
CA PRO A 415 -10.00 28.26 3.77
C PRO A 415 -10.45 28.81 2.40
N LYS A 416 -11.76 28.96 2.16
CA LYS A 416 -12.33 29.50 0.92
C LYS A 416 -12.58 31.00 1.01
N THR A 417 -13.08 31.49 2.15
CA THR A 417 -13.36 32.92 2.35
C THR A 417 -12.25 33.68 3.07
N PHE A 418 -11.35 32.93 3.71
CA PHE A 418 -10.30 33.43 4.60
C PHE A 418 -10.82 34.04 5.90
N ASP A 419 -12.09 33.82 6.24
CA ASP A 419 -12.67 34.30 7.48
C ASP A 419 -12.20 33.46 8.67
N VAL A 420 -12.00 34.13 9.81
CA VAL A 420 -11.65 33.50 11.08
C VAL A 420 -12.75 33.80 12.09
N THR A 421 -13.35 32.75 12.66
CA THR A 421 -14.37 32.84 13.71
C THR A 421 -13.81 32.32 15.02
N HIS A 422 -13.99 33.08 16.09
CA HIS A 422 -13.45 32.75 17.42
C HIS A 422 -14.55 32.22 18.36
N PHE A 423 -14.18 31.25 19.20
CA PHE A 423 -15.06 30.55 20.14
C PHE A 423 -14.39 30.43 21.52
N THR A 424 -15.20 30.47 22.57
CA THR A 424 -14.74 30.29 23.96
C THR A 424 -15.34 29.04 24.57
N TYR A 425 -14.55 28.33 25.37
CA TYR A 425 -15.03 27.20 26.17
C TYR A 425 -15.80 27.68 27.41
N ALA A 426 -16.82 26.92 27.81
CA ALA A 426 -17.67 27.23 28.97
C ALA A 426 -16.89 27.19 30.29
N ASN A 427 -15.95 26.25 30.40
CA ASN A 427 -15.16 26.01 31.61
C ASN A 427 -13.67 26.05 31.25
N THR A 428 -13.07 27.25 31.22
CA THR A 428 -11.63 27.39 31.01
C THR A 428 -10.88 27.29 32.34
N SER A 429 -9.82 26.49 32.36
CA SER A 429 -8.84 26.49 33.45
C SER A 429 -7.82 27.61 33.22
N THR A 430 -7.19 28.11 34.27
CA THR A 430 -6.09 29.09 34.14
C THR A 430 -4.71 28.45 33.98
N THR A 431 -4.63 27.13 34.12
CA THR A 431 -3.38 26.35 34.14
C THR A 431 -3.48 25.03 33.37
N ARG A 432 -4.55 24.84 32.59
CA ARG A 432 -4.81 23.65 31.74
C ARG A 432 -5.69 24.04 30.56
N GLY A 433 -5.66 23.23 29.53
CA GLY A 433 -6.35 23.51 28.28
C GLY A 433 -6.36 22.32 27.33
N TYR A 434 -6.48 22.60 26.05
CA TYR A 434 -6.61 21.60 25.00
C TYR A 434 -5.47 21.77 23.99
N ASP A 435 -4.72 20.70 23.74
CA ASP A 435 -3.54 20.70 22.88
C ASP A 435 -3.94 20.42 21.44
N ASP A 436 -4.61 19.30 21.16
CA ASP A 436 -5.00 18.88 19.80
C ASP A 436 -6.46 18.42 19.70
N VAL A 437 -6.94 18.28 18.47
CA VAL A 437 -8.31 17.87 18.12
C VAL A 437 -8.31 16.81 17.02
N VAL A 438 -9.28 15.89 17.11
CA VAL A 438 -9.56 14.92 16.06
C VAL A 438 -11.05 14.77 15.82
N PHE A 439 -11.42 14.57 14.55
CA PHE A 439 -12.78 14.34 14.10
C PHE A 439 -12.99 12.85 13.84
N LYS A 440 -14.00 12.25 14.47
CA LYS A 440 -14.44 10.86 14.24
C LYS A 440 -15.93 10.88 13.93
N GLY A 441 -16.26 11.04 12.64
CA GLY A 441 -17.64 11.24 12.21
C GLY A 441 -18.24 12.50 12.83
N ASP A 442 -19.40 12.37 13.49
CA ASP A 442 -20.06 13.46 14.20
C ASP A 442 -19.50 13.73 15.61
N GLU A 443 -18.49 12.96 16.03
CA GLU A 443 -17.81 13.13 17.31
C GLU A 443 -16.51 13.92 17.13
N VAL A 444 -16.25 14.82 18.08
CA VAL A 444 -15.03 15.62 18.14
C VAL A 444 -14.37 15.39 19.48
N PHE A 445 -13.11 14.94 19.45
CA PHE A 445 -12.32 14.67 20.64
C PHE A 445 -11.15 15.63 20.73
N LEU A 446 -10.80 16.03 21.96
CA LEU A 446 -9.67 16.93 22.25
C LEU A 446 -8.76 16.28 23.28
N SER A 447 -7.44 16.40 23.12
CA SER A 447 -6.48 16.13 24.20
C SER A 447 -6.56 17.23 25.26
N TYR A 448 -6.14 16.91 26.49
CA TYR A 448 -6.21 17.82 27.62
C TYR A 448 -4.93 17.76 28.46
N THR A 449 -4.10 18.80 28.36
CA THR A 449 -2.76 18.86 28.98
C THR A 449 -2.75 18.78 30.51
N ASN A 450 -1.58 18.40 31.03
CA ASN A 450 -1.13 18.60 32.40
C ASN A 450 -2.09 18.08 33.48
N PRO A 451 -2.55 16.80 33.43
CA PRO A 451 -3.26 16.19 34.55
C PRO A 451 -2.37 16.19 35.80
N THR A 452 -2.92 16.57 36.96
CA THR A 452 -2.14 16.63 38.22
C THR A 452 -2.51 15.53 39.22
N GLY A 453 -3.36 14.60 38.80
CA GLY A 453 -3.67 13.39 39.55
C GLY A 453 -4.87 12.62 39.02
N ASN A 454 -4.98 11.38 39.50
CA ASN A 454 -5.98 10.41 39.06
C ASN A 454 -7.39 11.00 39.03
N GLY A 455 -8.05 10.89 37.88
CA GLY A 455 -9.41 11.40 37.63
C GLY A 455 -9.47 12.74 36.91
N ASP A 456 -8.34 13.41 36.68
CA ASP A 456 -8.26 14.51 35.73
C ASP A 456 -8.47 13.98 34.29
N PRO A 457 -9.18 14.71 33.40
CA PRO A 457 -9.34 14.27 32.01
C PRO A 457 -8.01 14.38 31.26
N THR A 458 -7.80 13.45 30.33
CA THR A 458 -6.69 13.45 29.36
C THR A 458 -7.20 13.46 27.92
N ILE A 459 -8.45 12.99 27.71
CA ILE A 459 -9.24 13.21 26.49
C ILE A 459 -10.62 13.68 26.91
N VAL A 460 -11.16 14.65 26.19
CA VAL A 460 -12.56 15.08 26.29
C VAL A 460 -13.28 14.97 24.95
N LYS A 461 -14.61 14.90 24.99
CA LYS A 461 -15.49 15.04 23.83
C LYS A 461 -16.10 16.44 23.81
N LEU A 462 -16.10 17.11 22.66
CA LEU A 462 -16.82 18.36 22.45
C LEU A 462 -18.30 18.06 22.16
N LEU A 463 -19.19 18.54 23.03
CA LEU A 463 -20.62 18.25 22.97
C LEU A 463 -21.35 19.01 21.86
N ASN A 464 -20.77 20.10 21.38
CA ASN A 464 -21.29 20.89 20.27
C ASN A 464 -21.22 20.15 18.93
N GLY A 465 -20.35 19.14 18.80
CA GLY A 465 -20.08 18.45 17.54
C GLY A 465 -19.21 19.27 16.57
N PRO A 466 -19.11 18.83 15.30
CA PRO A 466 -18.18 19.39 14.31
C PRO A 466 -18.67 20.65 13.57
N ASP A 467 -19.98 20.95 13.61
CA ASP A 467 -20.58 22.09 12.90
C ASP A 467 -20.91 23.23 13.88
N LEU A 468 -19.94 24.12 14.08
CA LEU A 468 -20.04 25.23 15.03
C LEU A 468 -20.67 26.48 14.40
N HIS A 469 -21.43 27.23 15.20
CA HIS A 469 -22.06 28.48 14.77
C HIS A 469 -21.57 29.70 15.56
N PRO A 470 -21.33 30.86 14.90
CA PRO A 470 -20.84 32.05 15.58
C PRO A 470 -21.67 32.44 16.81
N GLY A 471 -20.99 32.63 17.95
CA GLY A 471 -21.60 33.00 19.23
C GLY A 471 -21.91 31.82 20.16
N GLU A 472 -21.67 30.59 19.73
CA GLU A 472 -21.73 29.42 20.60
C GLU A 472 -20.61 29.42 21.65
N THR A 473 -20.93 28.84 22.82
CA THR A 473 -19.96 28.52 23.85
C THR A 473 -19.71 27.02 23.82
N LEU A 474 -18.44 26.62 23.86
CA LEU A 474 -18.02 25.23 23.68
C LEU A 474 -18.10 24.46 25.01
N GLU A 475 -18.79 23.33 25.01
CA GLU A 475 -18.96 22.46 26.18
C GLU A 475 -18.27 21.11 25.96
N THR A 476 -17.55 20.64 26.98
CA THR A 476 -16.77 19.40 26.91
C THR A 476 -17.17 18.41 28.00
N GLN A 477 -16.96 17.13 27.73
CA GLN A 477 -17.17 16.03 28.67
C GLN A 477 -15.95 15.11 28.70
N PRO A 478 -15.46 14.67 29.88
CA PRO A 478 -14.37 13.70 29.97
C PRO A 478 -14.66 12.37 29.26
N VAL A 479 -13.64 11.83 28.59
CA VAL A 479 -13.66 10.55 27.86
C VAL A 479 -12.62 9.59 28.42
N LEU A 480 -11.38 10.06 28.56
CA LEU A 480 -10.29 9.32 29.18
C LEU A 480 -9.80 10.12 30.39
N LEU A 481 -9.48 9.42 31.48
CA LEU A 481 -9.04 10.03 32.73
C LEU A 481 -7.64 9.52 33.08
N ASP A 482 -6.82 10.39 33.65
CA ASP A 482 -5.55 10.01 34.27
C ASP A 482 -5.77 8.95 35.36
N GLY A 483 -4.85 7.99 35.43
CA GLY A 483 -4.93 6.80 36.26
C GLY A 483 -5.77 5.66 35.67
N THR A 484 -6.16 5.74 34.39
CA THR A 484 -6.80 4.62 33.67
C THR A 484 -5.85 3.43 33.57
N MET A 485 -6.40 2.21 33.65
CA MET A 485 -5.64 0.98 33.39
C MET A 485 -5.76 0.60 31.91
N GLY A 486 -4.66 0.29 31.27
CA GLY A 486 -4.59 -0.14 29.86
C GLY A 486 -3.66 -1.33 29.67
N PHE A 487 -3.73 -1.95 28.50
CA PHE A 487 -2.83 -3.05 28.11
C PHE A 487 -1.52 -2.49 27.55
N ASP A 488 -0.42 -2.75 28.24
CA ASP A 488 0.94 -2.48 27.77
C ASP A 488 1.32 -3.52 26.71
N THR A 489 1.48 -3.08 25.47
CA THR A 489 1.80 -3.93 24.32
C THR A 489 3.19 -4.56 24.43
N VAL A 490 4.12 -3.89 25.11
CA VAL A 490 5.53 -4.31 25.24
C VAL A 490 5.70 -5.36 26.33
N THR A 491 5.06 -5.17 27.47
CA THR A 491 5.15 -6.13 28.59
C THR A 491 4.07 -7.20 28.56
N GLY A 492 2.99 -6.99 27.79
CA GLY A 492 1.83 -7.87 27.69
C GLY A 492 0.97 -7.89 28.96
N LYS A 493 0.95 -6.81 29.73
CA LYS A 493 0.26 -6.71 31.03
C LYS A 493 -0.70 -5.53 31.08
N THR A 494 -1.68 -5.60 31.98
CA THR A 494 -2.53 -4.45 32.29
C THR A 494 -1.88 -3.58 33.37
N GLU A 495 -1.55 -2.35 33.02
CA GLU A 495 -0.84 -1.38 33.86
C GLU A 495 -1.50 0.00 33.80
N VAL A 496 -1.08 0.94 34.65
CA VAL A 496 -1.58 2.32 34.59
C VAL A 496 -1.02 2.96 33.32
N VAL A 497 -1.90 3.56 32.52
CA VAL A 497 -1.50 4.24 31.28
C VAL A 497 -0.64 5.47 31.64
N PRO A 498 0.53 5.67 31.03
CA PRO A 498 1.32 6.89 31.17
C PRO A 498 0.61 8.04 30.45
N GLN A 499 0.21 9.09 31.17
CA GLN A 499 -0.56 10.21 30.64
C GLN A 499 -0.16 11.55 31.28
N ALA A 500 1.11 11.71 31.66
CA ALA A 500 1.59 12.89 32.38
C ALA A 500 1.47 14.17 31.55
N ASP A 501 1.60 14.03 30.23
CA ASP A 501 1.50 15.13 29.28
C ASP A 501 0.83 14.64 27.98
N PRO A 502 -0.52 14.62 27.91
CA PRO A 502 -1.25 14.34 26.68
C PRO A 502 -1.04 15.47 25.67
N ASP A 503 -0.49 15.15 24.51
CA ASP A 503 -0.08 16.16 23.53
C ASP A 503 -0.95 16.06 22.27
N SER A 504 -0.49 15.34 21.25
CA SER A 504 -1.16 15.24 19.95
C SER A 504 -2.21 14.12 19.89
N LEU A 505 -3.25 14.30 19.05
CA LEU A 505 -4.39 13.40 18.95
C LEU A 505 -4.76 13.12 17.49
N LYS A 506 -4.66 11.86 17.06
CA LYS A 506 -4.97 11.41 15.69
C LYS A 506 -5.96 10.26 15.63
N LEU A 507 -6.43 10.00 14.42
CA LEU A 507 -7.29 8.86 14.11
C LEU A 507 -6.47 7.83 13.35
N ALA A 508 -6.43 6.61 13.84
CA ALA A 508 -5.90 5.47 13.12
C ALA A 508 -6.81 5.08 11.94
N PRO A 509 -6.31 4.38 10.90
CA PRO A 509 -7.14 3.92 9.78
C PRO A 509 -8.35 3.06 10.18
N ASN A 510 -8.25 2.34 11.31
CA ASN A 510 -9.33 1.52 11.86
C ASN A 510 -10.38 2.33 12.67
N GLY A 511 -10.17 3.64 12.84
CA GLY A 511 -11.04 4.53 13.60
C GLY A 511 -10.72 4.65 15.10
N ASP A 512 -9.61 4.08 15.58
CA ASP A 512 -9.15 4.26 16.96
C ASP A 512 -8.52 5.64 17.16
N LEU A 513 -8.62 6.18 18.37
CA LEU A 513 -7.86 7.39 18.71
C LEU A 513 -6.43 6.98 19.05
N ILE A 514 -5.46 7.72 18.52
CA ILE A 514 -4.05 7.64 18.88
C ILE A 514 -3.72 8.93 19.64
N LEU A 515 -3.34 8.81 20.91
CA LEU A 515 -2.88 9.91 21.74
C LEU A 515 -1.38 9.72 22.01
N SER A 516 -0.57 10.72 21.75
CA SER A 516 0.80 10.78 22.24
C SER A 516 0.82 11.31 23.67
N SER A 517 1.63 10.70 24.52
CA SER A 517 2.04 11.31 25.78
C SER A 517 3.49 11.78 25.71
N GLY A 518 3.67 13.10 25.61
CA GLY A 518 4.91 13.76 25.26
C GLY A 518 6.04 13.54 26.25
N ASP A 519 5.77 13.78 27.53
CA ASP A 519 6.76 13.58 28.59
C ASP A 519 7.06 12.10 28.86
N ASP A 520 6.07 11.23 28.71
CA ASP A 520 6.19 9.81 29.00
C ASP A 520 6.84 9.01 27.87
N GLY A 521 6.77 9.51 26.63
CA GLY A 521 7.21 8.78 25.45
C GLY A 521 6.37 7.52 25.22
N ALA A 522 5.06 7.63 25.40
CA ALA A 522 4.11 6.53 25.24
C ALA A 522 3.04 6.88 24.20
N ILE A 523 2.72 5.92 23.35
CA ILE A 523 1.64 6.02 22.36
C ILE A 523 0.44 5.26 22.91
N ILE A 524 -0.73 5.90 22.97
CA ILE A 524 -1.93 5.34 23.59
C ILE A 524 -3.00 5.15 22.51
N ASP A 525 -3.44 3.91 22.32
CA ASP A 525 -4.58 3.57 21.47
C ASP A 525 -5.86 3.51 22.32
N ILE A 526 -6.90 4.21 21.87
CA ILE A 526 -8.22 4.17 22.48
C ILE A 526 -9.24 3.66 21.48
N GLN A 527 -9.70 2.44 21.72
CA GLN A 527 -10.82 1.83 21.02
C GLN A 527 -12.14 2.30 21.64
N ASN A 528 -13.16 2.51 20.80
CA ASN A 528 -14.52 2.83 21.24
C ASN A 528 -14.60 4.01 22.25
N PRO A 529 -13.94 5.15 21.98
CA PRO A 529 -13.81 6.26 22.93
C PRO A 529 -15.18 6.78 23.40
N GLY A 530 -15.32 7.01 24.70
CA GLY A 530 -16.52 7.57 25.33
C GLY A 530 -17.68 6.58 25.51
N THR A 531 -17.49 5.31 25.14
CA THR A 531 -18.52 4.27 25.24
C THR A 531 -18.28 3.31 26.40
N ALA A 532 -19.28 2.49 26.72
CA ALA A 532 -19.13 1.41 27.71
C ALA A 532 -18.17 0.27 27.25
N LYS A 533 -17.78 0.25 25.98
CA LYS A 533 -16.83 -0.71 25.39
C LYS A 533 -15.43 -0.12 25.20
N GLN A 534 -15.15 1.06 25.76
CA GLN A 534 -13.85 1.69 25.63
C GLN A 534 -12.75 0.75 26.12
N ALA A 535 -11.75 0.52 25.28
CA ALA A 535 -10.55 -0.26 25.62
C ALA A 535 -9.31 0.60 25.33
N VAL A 536 -8.30 0.45 26.18
CA VAL A 536 -7.08 1.25 26.11
C VAL A 536 -5.88 0.33 26.08
N ALA A 537 -5.03 0.52 25.09
CA ALA A 537 -3.70 -0.08 25.01
C ALA A 537 -2.66 1.03 24.90
N PHE A 538 -1.43 0.76 25.32
CA PHE A 538 -0.35 1.72 25.16
C PHE A 538 0.97 1.03 24.87
N THR A 539 1.82 1.72 24.12
CA THR A 539 3.12 1.27 23.65
C THR A 539 4.19 2.25 24.15
N PRO A 540 4.95 1.90 25.21
CA PRO A 540 6.09 2.69 25.64
C PRO A 540 7.26 2.60 24.65
N ILE A 541 7.76 3.75 24.19
CA ILE A 541 8.90 3.80 23.27
C ILE A 541 10.17 3.38 24.02
N GLN A 542 10.88 2.41 23.46
CA GLN A 542 12.12 1.87 24.03
C GLN A 542 13.33 2.72 23.63
N GLY A 543 14.32 2.76 24.52
CA GLY A 543 15.60 3.43 24.25
C GLY A 543 15.68 4.90 24.65
N ILE A 544 14.58 5.51 25.14
CA ILE A 544 14.58 6.90 25.62
C ILE A 544 15.68 7.08 26.67
N PRO A 545 16.60 8.06 26.50
CA PRO A 545 17.69 8.27 27.45
C PRO A 545 17.14 8.54 28.85
N MET A 546 17.78 7.96 29.87
CA MET A 546 17.34 8.11 31.27
C MET A 546 17.24 9.58 31.72
N ALA A 547 18.05 10.47 31.14
CA ALA A 547 18.03 11.90 31.42
C ALA A 547 16.82 12.64 30.82
N SER A 548 16.09 11.99 29.91
CA SER A 548 14.93 12.53 29.17
C SER A 548 13.61 11.87 29.59
N VAL A 549 13.61 10.99 30.59
CA VAL A 549 12.38 10.41 31.14
C VAL A 549 11.58 11.53 31.84
N GLY A 550 10.32 11.73 31.42
CA GLY A 550 9.51 12.89 31.82
C GLY A 550 9.81 14.16 31.00
N SER A 551 10.37 13.99 29.81
CA SER A 551 10.61 15.01 28.77
C SER A 551 10.99 14.33 27.44
N ALA A 552 10.33 13.21 27.12
CA ALA A 552 10.68 12.41 25.94
C ALA A 552 10.47 13.20 24.64
N GLY A 553 9.57 14.18 24.65
CA GLY A 553 9.24 15.02 23.51
C GLY A 553 8.60 14.23 22.39
N LEU A 554 7.74 13.25 22.74
CA LEU A 554 6.91 12.56 21.77
C LEU A 554 5.75 13.49 21.39
N ASP A 555 5.81 14.03 20.19
CA ASP A 555 4.79 14.96 19.71
C ASP A 555 3.84 14.18 18.80
N ASP A 556 3.82 14.48 17.51
CA ASP A 556 2.90 13.84 16.59
C ASP A 556 3.24 12.37 16.26
N VAL A 557 2.20 11.52 16.29
CA VAL A 557 2.26 10.10 15.94
C VAL A 557 1.17 9.74 14.93
N ILE A 558 1.50 8.96 13.91
CA ILE A 558 0.57 8.52 12.88
C ILE A 558 0.77 7.04 12.55
N VAL A 559 -0.31 6.37 12.13
CA VAL A 559 -0.27 5.08 11.44
C VAL A 559 -0.52 5.35 9.95
N PRO A 560 0.39 4.96 9.04
CA PRO A 560 0.28 5.29 7.62
C PRO A 560 -0.91 4.56 6.98
N THR A 561 -1.47 5.17 5.93
CA THR A 561 -2.59 4.62 5.17
C THR A 561 -2.17 3.94 3.86
N ALA A 562 -0.85 3.87 3.59
CA ALA A 562 -0.29 3.25 2.41
C ALA A 562 1.15 2.81 2.68
N THR A 563 1.62 1.78 1.97
CA THR A 563 2.98 1.23 2.11
C THR A 563 4.07 2.13 1.53
N ALA A 564 3.69 3.23 0.87
CA ALA A 564 4.59 4.28 0.42
C ALA A 564 3.86 5.63 0.42
N GLY A 565 4.61 6.70 0.67
CA GLY A 565 4.08 8.05 0.67
C GLY A 565 5.08 9.09 1.17
N THR A 566 4.60 10.30 1.36
CA THR A 566 5.40 11.44 1.82
C THR A 566 4.96 11.88 3.21
N PHE A 567 5.89 11.91 4.17
CA PHE A 567 5.71 12.63 5.43
C PHE A 567 6.11 14.10 5.23
N LEU A 568 5.26 15.02 5.66
CA LEU A 568 5.63 16.42 5.91
C LEU A 568 5.82 16.59 7.41
N ILE A 569 7.02 17.01 7.80
CA ILE A 569 7.46 17.10 9.20
C ILE A 569 7.85 18.55 9.49
N SER A 570 7.26 19.16 10.50
CA SER A 570 7.68 20.46 11.03
C SER A 570 8.84 20.23 12.00
N ASP A 571 10.02 20.81 11.72
CA ASP A 571 11.13 20.80 12.68
C ASP A 571 11.42 22.23 13.16
N ALA A 572 11.13 22.50 14.43
CA ALA A 572 11.28 23.83 15.02
C ALA A 572 12.74 24.29 15.10
N LYS A 573 13.68 23.36 15.21
CA LYS A 573 15.11 23.65 15.38
C LYS A 573 15.78 23.99 14.05
N ASP A 574 15.41 23.26 13.00
CA ASP A 574 15.82 23.48 11.63
C ASP A 574 15.09 24.65 10.97
N GLY A 575 13.83 24.88 11.36
CA GLY A 575 13.01 26.00 10.87
C GLY A 575 12.38 25.78 9.50
N HIS A 576 12.35 24.52 9.02
CA HIS A 576 11.73 24.13 7.76
C HIS A 576 10.62 23.11 7.99
N VAL A 577 9.66 23.10 7.07
CA VAL A 577 8.81 21.92 6.86
C VAL A 577 9.56 21.01 5.88
N ILE A 578 9.84 19.80 6.33
CA ILE A 578 10.65 18.82 5.61
C ILE A 578 9.71 17.80 4.98
N SER A 579 9.90 17.53 3.69
CA SER A 579 9.24 16.45 2.96
C SER A 579 10.15 15.24 2.93
N VAL A 580 9.63 14.10 3.36
CA VAL A 580 10.34 12.83 3.47
C VAL A 580 9.51 11.79 2.75
N HIS A 581 9.95 11.38 1.57
CA HIS A 581 9.33 10.30 0.82
C HIS A 581 9.89 8.97 1.30
N VAL A 582 9.01 8.02 1.59
CA VAL A 582 9.31 6.74 2.23
C VAL A 582 8.53 5.62 1.53
N THR A 583 9.19 4.51 1.28
CA THR A 583 8.62 3.26 0.79
C THR A 583 8.81 2.15 1.83
N GLY A 584 8.13 1.00 1.65
CA GLY A 584 8.24 -0.11 2.59
C GLY A 584 7.64 0.17 3.97
N LEU A 585 6.67 1.08 4.07
CA LEU A 585 5.99 1.38 5.33
C LEU A 585 5.19 0.15 5.82
N ASN A 586 5.33 -0.16 7.09
CA ASN A 586 4.50 -1.15 7.78
C ASN A 586 3.21 -0.47 8.27
N LEU A 587 2.05 -0.94 7.83
CA LEU A 587 0.76 -0.36 8.19
C LEU A 587 0.32 -0.66 9.63
N ASP A 588 1.01 -1.59 10.30
CA ASP A 588 0.73 -1.95 11.70
C ASP A 588 1.60 -1.19 12.71
N ASP A 589 2.62 -0.47 12.24
CA ASP A 589 3.54 0.29 13.10
C ASP A 589 3.16 1.76 13.19
N TYR A 590 3.65 2.42 14.23
CA TYR A 590 3.54 3.86 14.35
C TYR A 590 4.73 4.56 13.71
N TYR A 591 4.52 5.80 13.31
CA TYR A 591 5.55 6.70 12.82
C TYR A 591 5.40 8.03 13.53
N GLY A 592 6.45 8.49 14.19
CA GLY A 592 6.32 9.66 15.07
C GLY A 592 7.61 10.42 15.32
N SER A 593 7.42 11.64 15.78
CA SER A 593 8.46 12.60 16.17
C SER A 593 8.88 12.35 17.62
N VAL A 594 10.16 12.11 17.86
CA VAL A 594 10.68 11.89 19.23
C VAL A 594 11.84 12.86 19.50
N GLY A 595 11.55 13.93 20.23
CA GLY A 595 12.50 15.00 20.58
C GLY A 595 13.72 14.50 21.34
N ALA A 596 13.57 13.53 22.25
CA ALA A 596 14.70 12.94 22.99
C ALA A 596 15.71 12.20 22.10
N PHE A 597 15.27 11.71 20.94
CA PHE A 597 16.15 11.15 19.92
C PHE A 597 16.60 12.18 18.88
N GLY A 598 15.97 13.36 18.85
CA GLY A 598 16.13 14.33 17.78
C GLY A 598 15.83 13.71 16.42
N ALA A 599 14.82 12.84 16.36
CA ALA A 599 14.55 11.98 15.21
C ALA A 599 13.03 11.79 14.98
N PHE A 600 12.67 11.58 13.71
CA PHE A 600 11.40 11.01 13.29
C PHE A 600 11.65 9.57 12.83
N GLY A 601 10.80 8.63 13.21
CA GLY A 601 11.07 7.22 12.93
C GLY A 601 9.87 6.29 13.09
N GLN A 602 10.11 5.04 12.72
CA GLN A 602 9.17 3.93 12.89
C GLN A 602 9.24 3.41 14.33
N ILE A 603 8.09 3.13 14.93
CA ILE A 603 7.95 2.53 16.26
C ILE A 603 7.17 1.23 16.12
N ASP A 604 7.81 0.12 16.45
CA ASP A 604 7.17 -1.20 16.47
C ASP A 604 6.06 -1.23 17.53
N LYS A 605 4.84 -1.52 17.09
CA LYS A 605 3.64 -1.46 17.95
C LYS A 605 3.63 -2.49 19.08
N THR A 606 4.43 -3.56 18.97
CA THR A 606 4.50 -4.66 19.94
C THR A 606 5.72 -4.61 20.83
N THR A 607 6.85 -4.11 20.33
CA THR A 607 8.11 -4.08 21.07
C THR A 607 8.48 -2.69 21.57
N GLY A 608 7.83 -1.64 21.03
CA GLY A 608 8.17 -0.25 21.29
C GLY A 608 9.54 0.15 20.73
N ALA A 609 10.18 -0.69 19.91
CA ALA A 609 11.48 -0.41 19.33
C ALA A 609 11.37 0.77 18.35
N PHE A 610 12.21 1.79 18.55
CA PHE A 610 12.31 2.96 17.69
C PHE A 610 13.42 2.77 16.64
N THR A 611 13.07 2.93 15.36
CA THR A 611 14.00 2.93 14.23
C THR A 611 14.00 4.33 13.59
N PRO A 612 15.09 5.11 13.72
CA PRO A 612 15.14 6.45 13.14
C PRO A 612 15.10 6.38 11.61
N LEU A 613 14.17 7.12 11.01
CA LEU A 613 14.11 7.33 9.57
C LEU A 613 14.71 8.67 9.18
N VAL A 614 14.53 9.70 10.02
CA VAL A 614 15.05 11.05 9.81
C VAL A 614 15.67 11.53 11.12
N SER A 615 16.91 11.96 11.08
CA SER A 615 17.67 12.49 12.21
C SER A 615 18.78 13.40 11.68
N ALA A 616 19.49 14.08 12.57
CA ALA A 616 20.68 14.86 12.18
C ALA A 616 21.75 14.01 11.45
N ASP A 617 21.80 12.71 11.72
CA ASP A 617 22.82 11.81 11.15
C ASP A 617 22.50 11.42 9.69
N ASN A 618 21.21 11.27 9.35
CA ASN A 618 20.77 10.81 8.03
C ASN A 618 19.96 11.84 7.22
N ALA A 619 19.74 13.06 7.75
CA ALA A 619 19.18 14.22 7.04
C ALA A 619 20.27 15.29 6.80
N PRO A 620 21.27 15.01 5.94
CA PRO A 620 22.41 15.89 5.70
C PRO A 620 21.99 17.26 5.15
N GLY A 621 22.47 18.34 5.79
CA GLY A 621 22.13 19.72 5.40
C GLY A 621 20.95 20.31 6.16
N PHE A 622 20.31 19.53 7.02
CA PHE A 622 19.31 19.96 7.98
C PHE A 622 19.91 19.91 9.39
N THR A 623 19.53 20.85 10.25
CA THR A 623 19.82 20.82 11.69
C THR A 623 18.69 20.17 12.47
N PHE A 624 18.15 19.07 11.92
CA PHE A 624 17.03 18.31 12.46
C PHE A 624 17.25 17.96 13.93
N GLY A 625 16.20 18.07 14.75
CA GLY A 625 16.28 17.70 16.15
C GLY A 625 15.29 18.38 17.08
N SER A 626 14.22 18.97 16.54
CA SER A 626 13.00 19.28 17.29
C SER A 626 11.80 19.06 16.37
N PRO A 627 11.57 17.80 15.92
CA PRO A 627 10.40 17.50 15.11
C PRO A 627 9.16 17.55 15.99
N HIS A 628 8.13 18.23 15.50
CA HIS A 628 6.84 18.40 16.14
C HIS A 628 5.79 17.76 15.23
N GLY A 629 5.07 18.58 14.47
CA GLY A 629 4.00 18.13 13.58
C GLY A 629 4.41 17.15 12.48
N VAL A 630 3.54 16.18 12.21
CA VAL A 630 3.67 15.14 11.17
C VAL A 630 2.37 15.01 10.37
N LEU A 631 2.47 15.10 9.05
CA LEU A 631 1.39 14.79 8.12
C LEU A 631 1.85 13.72 7.13
N PHE A 632 1.06 12.67 6.92
CA PHE A 632 1.32 11.65 5.90
C PHE A 632 0.44 11.86 4.66
N ILE A 633 1.06 11.86 3.48
CA ILE A 633 0.40 11.96 2.18
C ILE A 633 0.72 10.68 1.39
N PRO A 634 -0.24 9.75 1.20
CA PRO A 634 0.02 8.49 0.52
C PRO A 634 0.33 8.70 -0.97
N ASP A 635 1.20 7.84 -1.53
CA ASP A 635 1.46 7.84 -2.96
C ASP A 635 0.23 7.39 -3.76
N LYS A 636 -0.03 8.03 -4.89
CA LYS A 636 -1.19 7.71 -5.74
C LYS A 636 -1.17 6.30 -6.32
N THR A 637 0.02 5.69 -6.39
CA THR A 637 0.26 4.36 -6.97
C THR A 637 0.59 3.31 -5.93
N ALA A 638 0.75 3.69 -4.66
CA ALA A 638 0.89 2.72 -3.59
C ALA A 638 -0.45 1.99 -3.40
N PRO A 639 -0.46 0.69 -3.08
CA PRO A 639 -1.69 -0.01 -2.72
C PRO A 639 -2.39 0.76 -1.59
N PRO A 640 -3.57 1.36 -1.84
CA PRO A 640 -4.25 2.14 -0.81
C PRO A 640 -4.84 1.19 0.24
N ALA A 641 -4.78 1.57 1.53
CA ALA A 641 -5.62 0.96 2.54
C ALA A 641 -7.04 1.53 2.42
N PRO A 642 -8.09 0.71 2.24
CA PRO A 642 -9.46 1.20 2.21
C PRO A 642 -9.81 2.00 3.46
N GLN A 643 -10.39 3.19 3.26
CA GLN A 643 -10.88 4.03 4.34
C GLN A 643 -12.40 3.95 4.38
N ILE A 644 -12.94 3.71 5.58
CA ILE A 644 -14.39 3.61 5.81
C ILE A 644 -14.89 4.92 6.43
N GLY A 645 -15.88 5.54 5.79
CA GLY A 645 -16.58 6.71 6.29
C GLY A 645 -17.65 6.35 7.33
N ALA A 646 -18.50 7.33 7.67
CA ALA A 646 -19.56 7.13 8.64
C ALA A 646 -20.51 5.98 8.27
N ILE A 647 -20.79 5.11 9.24
CA ILE A 647 -21.71 3.98 9.11
C ILE A 647 -23.12 4.43 9.49
N ARG A 648 -24.12 4.01 8.71
CA ARG A 648 -25.53 4.35 8.91
C ARG A 648 -26.40 3.10 8.87
N THR A 649 -27.35 3.00 9.79
CA THR A 649 -28.34 1.92 9.81
C THR A 649 -29.63 2.32 9.10
N PHE A 650 -30.21 1.41 8.34
CA PHE A 650 -31.51 1.63 7.71
C PHE A 650 -32.64 1.50 8.73
N GLN A 651 -33.81 2.02 8.36
CA GLN A 651 -35.03 1.88 9.16
C GLN A 651 -35.41 0.40 9.33
N ALA A 652 -35.56 -0.03 10.58
CA ALA A 652 -36.05 -1.37 10.87
C ALA A 652 -37.48 -1.59 10.32
N PRO A 653 -37.79 -2.77 9.72
CA PRO A 653 -39.13 -3.11 9.25
C PRO A 653 -40.19 -2.97 10.35
N THR A 654 -41.29 -2.27 10.04
CA THR A 654 -42.36 -2.01 11.04
C THR A 654 -43.34 -3.16 11.25
N ASP A 655 -43.30 -4.16 10.38
CA ASP A 655 -44.13 -5.36 10.42
C ASP A 655 -43.49 -6.51 11.21
N GLY A 656 -42.29 -6.30 11.76
CA GLY A 656 -41.54 -7.31 12.49
C GLY A 656 -40.78 -8.29 11.59
N SER A 657 -40.59 -7.97 10.31
CA SER A 657 -39.74 -8.77 9.42
C SER A 657 -38.34 -8.92 10.00
N SER A 658 -37.77 -10.12 9.83
CA SER A 658 -36.54 -10.53 10.50
C SER A 658 -35.61 -11.31 9.58
N ALA A 659 -34.33 -11.38 9.95
CA ALA A 659 -33.29 -12.12 9.26
C ALA A 659 -33.02 -11.54 7.86
N PRO A 660 -32.50 -10.30 7.76
CA PRO A 660 -32.12 -9.75 6.47
C PRO A 660 -30.98 -10.57 5.89
N ASP A 661 -31.06 -10.80 4.59
CA ASP A 661 -30.11 -11.63 3.86
C ASP A 661 -29.71 -10.89 2.58
N SER A 662 -30.16 -11.34 1.42
CA SER A 662 -29.79 -10.74 0.14
C SER A 662 -30.20 -9.28 -0.03
N VAL A 663 -29.31 -8.51 -0.66
CA VAL A 663 -29.49 -7.09 -0.95
C VAL A 663 -29.12 -6.74 -2.38
N THR A 664 -29.89 -5.85 -2.99
CA THR A 664 -29.57 -5.29 -4.31
C THR A 664 -29.99 -3.83 -4.39
N THR A 665 -29.29 -3.04 -5.21
CA THR A 665 -29.53 -1.60 -5.35
C THR A 665 -29.70 -1.25 -6.82
N ALA A 666 -30.75 -0.50 -7.16
CA ALA A 666 -31.00 0.00 -8.51
C ALA A 666 -31.86 1.26 -8.51
N ASP A 667 -31.67 2.14 -9.50
CA ASP A 667 -32.43 3.38 -9.68
C ASP A 667 -32.47 4.29 -8.42
N GLY A 668 -31.52 4.11 -7.50
CA GLY A 668 -31.46 4.84 -6.25
C GLY A 668 -32.32 4.29 -5.11
N SER A 669 -32.94 3.13 -5.28
CA SER A 669 -33.57 2.36 -4.20
C SER A 669 -32.71 1.14 -3.87
N THR A 670 -32.80 0.70 -2.62
CA THR A 670 -32.16 -0.53 -2.13
C THR A 670 -33.25 -1.51 -1.73
N PHE A 671 -33.13 -2.76 -2.15
CA PHE A 671 -34.06 -3.84 -1.85
C PHE A 671 -33.35 -4.84 -0.97
N VAL A 672 -33.95 -5.15 0.18
CA VAL A 672 -33.42 -6.12 1.14
C VAL A 672 -34.45 -7.21 1.35
N GLU A 673 -34.01 -8.45 1.20
CA GLU A 673 -34.76 -9.64 1.58
C GLU A 673 -34.69 -9.84 3.09
N TYR A 674 -35.81 -10.26 3.68
CA TYR A 674 -35.94 -10.74 5.06
C TYR A 674 -36.60 -12.12 5.07
N GLY A 675 -35.82 -13.15 5.43
CA GLY A 675 -36.22 -14.55 5.35
C GLY A 675 -37.38 -14.94 6.26
N ASN A 676 -37.58 -14.23 7.38
CA ASN A 676 -38.63 -14.49 8.37
C ASN A 676 -38.72 -15.94 8.90
N GLY A 677 -37.63 -16.71 8.78
CA GLY A 677 -37.60 -18.13 9.11
C GLY A 677 -38.48 -19.01 8.21
N ALA A 678 -38.72 -18.59 6.97
CA ALA A 678 -39.33 -19.45 5.95
C ALA A 678 -38.45 -20.69 5.70
N ASP A 679 -39.08 -21.81 5.35
CA ASP A 679 -38.36 -23.07 5.12
C ASP A 679 -37.72 -23.05 3.72
N SER A 680 -36.40 -23.23 3.66
CA SER A 680 -35.59 -23.20 2.44
C SER A 680 -35.96 -24.30 1.42
N THR A 681 -36.72 -25.33 1.81
CA THR A 681 -37.24 -26.38 0.90
C THR A 681 -38.62 -26.05 0.32
N GLY A 682 -39.21 -24.92 0.70
CA GLY A 682 -40.55 -24.49 0.31
C GLY A 682 -41.68 -25.20 1.06
N ALA A 683 -41.39 -25.87 2.18
CA ALA A 683 -42.39 -26.58 2.98
C ALA A 683 -43.41 -25.65 3.66
N GLY A 684 -43.07 -24.37 3.86
CA GLY A 684 -43.96 -23.34 4.39
C GLY A 684 -43.23 -22.04 4.75
N GLY A 685 -44.01 -21.02 5.15
CA GLY A 685 -43.48 -19.69 5.48
C GLY A 685 -43.51 -18.70 4.32
N SER A 686 -42.99 -17.50 4.56
CA SER A 686 -42.93 -16.41 3.59
C SER A 686 -41.83 -15.41 3.93
N SER A 687 -41.02 -15.05 2.94
CA SER A 687 -40.10 -13.91 3.01
C SER A 687 -40.79 -12.58 2.79
N THR A 688 -40.14 -11.53 3.29
CA THR A 688 -40.49 -10.14 3.03
C THR A 688 -39.36 -9.48 2.24
N ILE A 689 -39.69 -8.73 1.19
CA ILE A 689 -38.70 -7.85 0.53
C ILE A 689 -39.08 -6.41 0.86
N VAL A 690 -38.14 -5.65 1.42
CA VAL A 690 -38.34 -4.24 1.76
C VAL A 690 -37.55 -3.38 0.79
N GLN A 691 -38.24 -2.40 0.20
CA GLN A 691 -37.65 -1.36 -0.63
C GLN A 691 -37.37 -0.13 0.23
N TYR A 692 -36.14 0.36 0.14
CA TYR A 692 -35.62 1.53 0.86
C TYR A 692 -35.24 2.65 -0.09
N ASP A 693 -35.42 3.90 0.35
CA ASP A 693 -34.85 5.07 -0.30
C ASP A 693 -33.33 5.17 -0.04
N LYS A 694 -32.64 6.11 -0.69
CA LYS A 694 -31.19 6.36 -0.50
C LYS A 694 -30.77 6.71 0.93
N LYS A 695 -31.73 7.06 1.80
CA LYS A 695 -31.50 7.41 3.20
C LYS A 695 -31.82 6.24 4.13
N GLY A 696 -32.24 5.10 3.60
CA GLY A 696 -32.62 3.93 4.37
C GLY A 696 -34.02 4.00 4.96
N HIS A 697 -34.92 4.86 4.45
CA HIS A 697 -36.33 4.83 4.85
C HIS A 697 -37.14 3.86 4.01
N ILE A 698 -38.12 3.19 4.62
CA ILE A 698 -38.98 2.23 3.93
C ILE A 698 -39.90 2.95 2.95
N GLU A 699 -39.83 2.56 1.67
CA GLU A 699 -40.73 3.01 0.60
C GLU A 699 -41.87 2.03 0.37
N PHE A 700 -41.56 0.73 0.33
CA PHE A 700 -42.53 -0.33 0.02
C PHE A 700 -42.12 -1.68 0.59
N THR A 701 -43.08 -2.60 0.72
CA THR A 701 -42.85 -3.96 1.23
C THR A 701 -43.62 -4.98 0.39
N TYR A 702 -42.94 -6.05 -0.02
CA TYR A 702 -43.51 -7.20 -0.73
C TYR A 702 -43.49 -8.42 0.19
N SER A 703 -44.50 -9.29 0.09
CA SER A 703 -44.52 -10.57 0.79
C SER A 703 -44.64 -11.70 -0.25
N LEU A 704 -43.69 -12.63 -0.21
CA LEU A 704 -43.61 -13.76 -1.12
C LEU A 704 -43.68 -15.07 -0.34
N PRO A 705 -44.44 -16.08 -0.81
CA PRO A 705 -44.45 -17.40 -0.17
C PRO A 705 -43.11 -18.12 -0.35
N GLY A 706 -42.70 -18.91 0.65
CA GLY A 706 -41.41 -19.60 0.64
C GLY A 706 -40.24 -18.72 1.10
N SER A 707 -39.06 -19.33 1.19
CA SER A 707 -37.81 -18.64 1.55
C SER A 707 -37.23 -18.00 0.30
N VAL A 708 -37.06 -16.69 0.28
CA VAL A 708 -36.25 -16.03 -0.75
C VAL A 708 -34.81 -16.06 -0.24
N ASP A 709 -33.89 -16.43 -1.12
CA ASP A 709 -32.46 -16.37 -0.84
C ASP A 709 -31.88 -15.29 -1.76
N GLY A 710 -31.67 -15.60 -3.04
CA GLY A 710 -31.18 -14.64 -4.02
C GLY A 710 -32.15 -13.53 -4.41
N LEU A 711 -31.64 -12.31 -4.36
CA LEU A 711 -32.35 -11.10 -4.77
C LEU A 711 -31.49 -10.25 -5.71
N LYS A 712 -31.98 -10.01 -6.94
CA LYS A 712 -31.21 -9.23 -7.93
C LYS A 712 -32.07 -8.39 -8.84
N ILE A 713 -31.64 -7.16 -9.13
CA ILE A 713 -32.22 -6.38 -10.22
C ILE A 713 -31.64 -6.85 -11.55
N ASN A 714 -32.52 -7.15 -12.49
CA ASN A 714 -32.16 -7.30 -13.89
C ASN A 714 -31.84 -5.91 -14.48
N PRO A 715 -30.60 -5.66 -14.94
CA PRO A 715 -30.20 -4.35 -15.44
C PRO A 715 -30.87 -3.98 -16.78
N VAL A 716 -31.43 -4.94 -17.51
CA VAL A 716 -32.09 -4.74 -18.80
C VAL A 716 -33.57 -4.39 -18.61
N THR A 717 -34.30 -5.13 -17.77
CA THR A 717 -35.74 -4.91 -17.57
C THR A 717 -36.04 -3.94 -16.43
N GLY A 718 -35.13 -3.81 -15.46
CA GLY A 718 -35.39 -3.14 -14.18
C GLY A 718 -36.31 -3.93 -13.25
N GLU A 719 -36.64 -5.18 -13.59
CA GLU A 719 -37.41 -6.07 -12.71
C GLU A 719 -36.49 -6.68 -11.65
N LEU A 720 -37.02 -6.79 -10.44
CA LEU A 720 -36.40 -7.47 -9.32
C LEU A 720 -36.73 -8.96 -9.39
N TRP A 721 -35.70 -9.80 -9.40
CA TRP A 721 -35.78 -11.24 -9.39
C TRP A 721 -35.59 -11.75 -7.97
N ALA A 722 -36.57 -12.51 -7.48
CA ALA A 722 -36.53 -13.17 -6.18
C ALA A 722 -36.53 -14.69 -6.38
N LEU A 723 -35.39 -15.32 -6.07
CA LEU A 723 -35.19 -16.76 -6.14
C LEU A 723 -35.68 -17.37 -4.83
N GLN A 724 -36.58 -18.35 -4.93
CA GLN A 724 -37.23 -18.94 -3.77
C GLN A 724 -36.88 -20.41 -3.63
N ASN A 725 -36.75 -20.85 -2.38
CA ASN A 725 -36.56 -22.21 -1.92
C ASN A 725 -35.29 -22.86 -2.50
N GLN A 726 -34.15 -22.32 -2.08
CA GLN A 726 -32.83 -22.72 -2.50
C GLN A 726 -32.49 -24.18 -2.13
N ASP A 727 -33.08 -24.75 -1.07
CA ASP A 727 -32.83 -26.14 -0.68
C ASP A 727 -33.85 -27.14 -1.24
N GLY A 728 -34.79 -26.70 -2.08
CA GLY A 728 -35.71 -27.63 -2.74
C GLY A 728 -36.98 -26.99 -3.25
N ASN A 729 -37.55 -27.56 -4.31
CA ASN A 729 -38.74 -27.03 -5.00
C ASN A 729 -38.58 -25.55 -5.42
N PRO A 730 -37.49 -25.19 -6.13
CA PRO A 730 -37.17 -23.80 -6.39
C PRO A 730 -38.21 -23.12 -7.30
N THR A 731 -38.45 -21.83 -7.06
CA THR A 731 -39.24 -20.96 -7.94
C THR A 731 -38.58 -19.61 -8.15
N LEU A 732 -39.00 -18.89 -9.18
CA LEU A 732 -38.56 -17.51 -9.45
C LEU A 732 -39.77 -16.60 -9.54
N THR A 733 -39.77 -15.52 -8.77
CA THR A 733 -40.79 -14.46 -8.87
C THR A 733 -40.16 -13.17 -9.41
N LEU A 734 -40.86 -12.53 -10.36
CA LEU A 734 -40.47 -11.25 -10.93
C LEU A 734 -41.32 -10.13 -10.32
N ILE A 735 -40.67 -9.06 -9.87
CA ILE A 735 -41.34 -7.88 -9.31
C ILE A 735 -40.95 -6.68 -10.17
N ASP A 736 -41.93 -5.93 -10.65
CA ASP A 736 -41.69 -4.61 -11.23
C ASP A 736 -41.72 -3.57 -10.11
N PRO A 737 -40.57 -3.01 -9.69
CA PRO A 737 -40.52 -2.08 -8.57
C PRO A 737 -41.17 -0.71 -8.87
N LYS A 738 -41.44 -0.39 -10.15
CA LYS A 738 -42.09 0.87 -10.56
C LYS A 738 -43.59 0.77 -10.50
N THR A 739 -44.16 -0.39 -10.84
CA THR A 739 -45.61 -0.63 -10.78
C THR A 739 -46.05 -1.42 -9.55
N HIS A 740 -45.10 -1.94 -8.78
CA HIS A 740 -45.29 -2.88 -7.66
C HIS A 740 -46.05 -4.16 -8.06
N THR A 741 -45.98 -4.53 -9.34
CA THR A 741 -46.62 -5.75 -9.85
C THR A 741 -45.73 -6.95 -9.52
N VAL A 742 -46.32 -7.98 -8.92
CA VAL A 742 -45.66 -9.25 -8.60
C VAL A 742 -46.18 -10.33 -9.54
N SER A 743 -45.29 -11.06 -10.21
CA SER A 743 -45.65 -12.15 -11.10
C SER A 743 -46.17 -13.37 -10.31
N ALA A 744 -46.82 -14.31 -11.01
CA ALA A 744 -46.93 -15.66 -10.48
C ALA A 744 -45.53 -16.32 -10.45
N PRO A 745 -45.22 -17.21 -9.48
CA PRO A 745 -43.95 -17.91 -9.45
C PRO A 745 -43.74 -18.77 -10.70
N LEU A 746 -42.58 -18.63 -11.33
CA LEU A 746 -42.10 -19.47 -12.41
C LEU A 746 -41.44 -20.73 -11.82
N THR A 747 -41.58 -21.85 -12.52
CA THR A 747 -41.10 -23.16 -12.04
C THR A 747 -39.93 -23.65 -12.87
N TYR A 748 -38.93 -24.24 -12.22
CA TYR A 748 -37.83 -24.89 -12.91
C TYR A 748 -38.23 -26.27 -13.42
N ALA A 749 -37.66 -26.69 -14.55
CA ALA A 749 -37.88 -28.01 -15.14
C ALA A 749 -37.26 -29.13 -14.29
N ASP A 750 -36.12 -28.83 -13.67
CA ASP A 750 -35.46 -29.69 -12.71
C ASP A 750 -35.88 -29.26 -11.29
N THR A 751 -36.83 -29.99 -10.72
CA THR A 751 -37.27 -29.80 -9.34
C THR A 751 -36.76 -30.95 -8.50
N LEU A 752 -35.66 -30.72 -7.78
CA LEU A 752 -35.19 -31.63 -6.75
C LEU A 752 -35.79 -31.21 -5.41
N ALA A 753 -36.03 -32.20 -4.54
CA ALA A 753 -36.59 -31.97 -3.22
C ALA A 753 -35.55 -31.47 -2.19
N THR A 754 -34.27 -31.41 -2.58
CA THR A 754 -33.13 -31.15 -1.69
C THR A 754 -32.11 -30.19 -2.30
N ARG A 755 -32.43 -29.54 -3.43
CA ARG A 755 -31.53 -28.63 -4.16
C ARG A 755 -32.32 -27.60 -4.95
N GLY A 756 -31.73 -26.42 -5.13
CA GLY A 756 -32.30 -25.24 -5.75
C GLY A 756 -31.21 -24.21 -6.00
N TYR A 757 -31.58 -22.94 -6.16
CA TYR A 757 -30.69 -21.88 -6.64
C TYR A 757 -30.60 -20.76 -5.61
N ASP A 758 -29.38 -20.38 -5.21
CA ASP A 758 -29.13 -19.38 -4.18
C ASP A 758 -29.17 -17.98 -4.79
N ASP A 759 -28.23 -17.61 -5.68
CA ASP A 759 -28.13 -16.26 -6.25
C ASP A 759 -28.18 -16.26 -7.79
N VAL A 760 -28.38 -15.07 -8.37
CA VAL A 760 -28.45 -14.82 -9.82
C VAL A 760 -27.58 -13.64 -10.24
N VAL A 761 -26.94 -13.79 -11.41
CA VAL A 761 -26.20 -12.71 -12.04
C VAL A 761 -26.47 -12.61 -13.53
N PHE A 762 -26.51 -11.37 -14.02
CA PHE A 762 -26.75 -11.02 -15.41
C PHE A 762 -25.42 -10.64 -16.08
N LYS A 763 -25.12 -11.25 -17.23
CA LYS A 763 -23.95 -10.93 -18.06
C LYS A 763 -24.39 -10.79 -19.51
N GLY A 764 -24.67 -9.56 -19.93
CA GLY A 764 -25.26 -9.31 -21.24
C GLY A 764 -26.62 -9.98 -21.36
N ASP A 765 -26.82 -10.79 -22.39
CA ASP A 765 -28.05 -11.58 -22.64
C ASP A 765 -28.10 -12.91 -21.88
N LYS A 766 -27.06 -13.23 -21.10
CA LYS A 766 -26.95 -14.47 -20.34
C LYS A 766 -27.26 -14.25 -18.87
N VAL A 767 -27.88 -15.26 -18.29
CA VAL A 767 -28.23 -15.32 -16.86
C VAL A 767 -27.60 -16.55 -16.26
N PHE A 768 -26.86 -16.37 -15.17
CA PHE A 768 -26.20 -17.44 -14.43
C PHE A 768 -26.77 -17.53 -13.02
N LEU A 769 -26.81 -18.73 -12.47
CA LEU A 769 -27.34 -19.03 -11.14
C LEU A 769 -26.33 -19.89 -10.38
N SER A 770 -26.12 -19.66 -9.09
CA SER A 770 -25.47 -20.63 -8.19
C SER A 770 -26.46 -21.76 -7.89
N TYR A 771 -25.91 -22.94 -7.53
CA TYR A 771 -26.70 -24.15 -7.36
C TYR A 771 -26.22 -24.95 -6.14
N THR A 772 -26.96 -24.82 -5.03
CA THR A 772 -26.59 -25.34 -3.71
C THR A 772 -26.44 -26.86 -3.60
N ASN A 773 -25.87 -27.30 -2.48
CA ASN A 773 -25.86 -28.66 -1.96
C ASN A 773 -25.37 -29.74 -2.95
N PRO A 774 -24.21 -29.56 -3.61
CA PRO A 774 -23.64 -30.62 -4.43
C PRO A 774 -23.25 -31.83 -3.56
N VAL A 775 -23.59 -33.04 -4.00
CA VAL A 775 -23.34 -34.28 -3.23
C VAL A 775 -22.27 -35.14 -3.89
N ASN A 776 -22.27 -35.22 -5.21
CA ASN A 776 -21.40 -36.08 -5.99
C ASN A 776 -20.55 -35.28 -6.97
N PRO A 777 -19.29 -35.68 -7.24
CA PRO A 777 -18.52 -35.10 -8.32
C PRO A 777 -19.29 -35.15 -9.64
N GLY A 778 -19.39 -34.01 -10.31
CA GLY A 778 -20.20 -33.81 -11.51
C GLY A 778 -21.56 -33.13 -11.28
N ASP A 779 -22.03 -33.02 -10.03
CA ASP A 779 -23.19 -32.19 -9.70
C ASP A 779 -22.90 -30.73 -10.06
N ALA A 780 -23.86 -30.01 -10.66
CA ALA A 780 -23.66 -28.61 -10.99
C ALA A 780 -23.52 -27.75 -9.72
N THR A 781 -22.69 -26.73 -9.80
CA THR A 781 -22.48 -25.69 -8.76
C THR A 781 -22.75 -24.28 -9.31
N VAL A 782 -22.62 -24.11 -10.64
CA VAL A 782 -23.11 -22.94 -11.38
C VAL A 782 -23.83 -23.41 -12.64
N VAL A 783 -24.95 -22.77 -12.97
CA VAL A 783 -25.71 -23.04 -14.19
C VAL A 783 -26.01 -21.76 -14.98
N GLU A 784 -26.30 -21.92 -16.27
CA GLU A 784 -26.86 -20.88 -17.16
C GLU A 784 -28.36 -21.13 -17.31
N LEU A 785 -29.17 -20.09 -17.11
CA LEU A 785 -30.61 -20.11 -17.37
C LEU A 785 -30.87 -19.87 -18.85
N LEU A 786 -31.35 -20.89 -19.56
CA LEU A 786 -31.51 -20.88 -21.02
C LEU A 786 -32.70 -20.04 -21.50
N ASN A 787 -33.58 -19.64 -20.58
CA ASN A 787 -34.71 -18.77 -20.87
C ASN A 787 -34.27 -17.29 -21.05
N GLY A 788 -33.01 -16.96 -20.73
CA GLY A 788 -32.48 -15.60 -20.80
C GLY A 788 -33.02 -14.68 -19.70
N ASP A 789 -32.88 -13.38 -19.93
CA ASP A 789 -33.23 -12.29 -19.02
C ASP A 789 -34.71 -11.85 -19.10
N HIS A 790 -35.52 -12.51 -19.94
CA HIS A 790 -36.97 -12.34 -20.04
C HIS A 790 -37.72 -13.69 -19.90
N PRO A 791 -37.57 -14.38 -18.76
CA PRO A 791 -38.05 -15.74 -18.64
C PRO A 791 -39.59 -15.81 -18.66
N THR A 792 -40.12 -16.79 -19.37
CA THR A 792 -41.54 -17.17 -19.33
C THR A 792 -41.68 -18.69 -19.33
N GLY A 793 -42.78 -19.19 -18.78
CA GLY A 793 -43.07 -20.62 -18.73
C GLY A 793 -42.14 -21.39 -17.78
N THR A 794 -41.83 -22.63 -18.13
CA THR A 794 -40.92 -23.49 -17.36
C THR A 794 -39.47 -23.10 -17.62
N LEU A 795 -38.70 -22.94 -16.54
CA LEU A 795 -37.29 -22.52 -16.57
C LEU A 795 -36.38 -23.73 -16.79
N THR A 796 -35.40 -23.60 -17.68
CA THR A 796 -34.45 -24.66 -18.02
C THR A 796 -33.03 -24.18 -17.86
N THR A 797 -32.18 -25.03 -17.29
CA THR A 797 -30.80 -24.68 -16.95
C THR A 797 -29.80 -25.63 -17.61
N LYS A 798 -28.56 -25.18 -17.72
CA LYS A 798 -27.42 -25.96 -18.20
C LYS A 798 -26.24 -25.76 -17.26
N ALA A 799 -25.57 -26.84 -16.86
CA ALA A 799 -24.37 -26.78 -16.04
C ALA A 799 -23.24 -25.98 -16.71
N ILE A 800 -22.60 -25.11 -15.92
CA ILE A 800 -21.45 -24.26 -16.29
C ILE A 800 -20.22 -24.66 -15.50
N LEU A 801 -20.38 -24.86 -14.19
CA LEU A 801 -19.36 -25.40 -13.31
C LEU A 801 -19.94 -26.59 -12.55
N ALA A 802 -19.10 -27.59 -12.31
CA ALA A 802 -19.48 -28.82 -11.64
C ALA A 802 -18.56 -29.08 -10.45
N PHE A 803 -19.14 -29.66 -9.40
CA PHE A 803 -18.46 -30.11 -8.21
C PHE A 803 -17.35 -31.11 -8.56
N GLY A 804 -16.16 -30.92 -7.99
CA GLY A 804 -14.96 -31.68 -8.34
C GLY A 804 -14.19 -31.16 -9.57
N ALA A 805 -14.55 -29.98 -10.10
CA ALA A 805 -13.73 -29.28 -11.08
C ALA A 805 -12.33 -28.95 -10.51
N THR A 806 -11.34 -28.80 -11.40
CA THR A 806 -10.00 -28.34 -11.05
C THR A 806 -9.78 -26.89 -11.49
N GLY A 807 -9.09 -26.11 -10.67
CA GLY A 807 -8.76 -24.71 -10.95
C GLY A 807 -7.39 -24.33 -10.37
N LEU A 808 -6.92 -23.13 -10.71
CA LEU A 808 -5.70 -22.56 -10.14
C LEU A 808 -6.00 -22.02 -8.73
N ASP A 809 -5.40 -22.63 -7.71
CA ASP A 809 -5.28 -22.02 -6.39
C ASP A 809 -4.32 -20.84 -6.50
N THR A 810 -4.83 -19.63 -6.28
CA THR A 810 -4.08 -18.39 -6.42
C THR A 810 -3.06 -18.18 -5.30
N VAL A 811 -3.27 -18.81 -4.14
CA VAL A 811 -2.40 -18.70 -2.95
C VAL A 811 -1.20 -19.63 -3.09
N THR A 812 -1.42 -20.87 -3.52
CA THR A 812 -0.33 -21.84 -3.69
C THR A 812 0.27 -21.85 -5.09
N GLY A 813 -0.42 -21.27 -6.08
CA GLY A 813 -0.03 -21.25 -7.48
C GLY A 813 -0.18 -22.59 -8.20
N LYS A 814 -0.96 -23.54 -7.65
CA LYS A 814 -1.09 -24.92 -8.16
C LYS A 814 -2.48 -25.20 -8.73
N GLN A 815 -2.56 -26.17 -9.64
CA GLN A 815 -3.83 -26.72 -10.12
C GLN A 815 -4.36 -27.75 -9.12
N GLU A 816 -5.51 -27.47 -8.51
CA GLU A 816 -6.10 -28.26 -7.45
C GLU A 816 -7.62 -28.38 -7.63
N VAL A 817 -8.27 -29.26 -6.85
CA VAL A 817 -9.74 -29.37 -6.87
C VAL A 817 -10.31 -28.13 -6.21
N VAL A 818 -11.26 -27.48 -6.87
CA VAL A 818 -11.89 -26.25 -6.36
C VAL A 818 -12.83 -26.61 -5.20
N PRO A 819 -12.65 -26.02 -4.00
CA PRO A 819 -13.59 -26.15 -2.89
C PRO A 819 -14.94 -25.53 -3.26
N GLN A 820 -16.00 -26.34 -3.26
CA GLN A 820 -17.35 -25.97 -3.73
C GLN A 820 -18.42 -26.74 -2.95
N ASN A 821 -18.21 -26.99 -1.67
CA ASN A 821 -19.14 -27.78 -0.85
C ASN A 821 -20.45 -27.04 -0.59
N ASP A 822 -20.39 -25.71 -0.63
CA ASP A 822 -21.50 -24.82 -0.30
C ASP A 822 -21.51 -23.60 -1.24
N PRO A 823 -21.81 -23.79 -2.55
CA PRO A 823 -21.91 -22.68 -3.49
C PRO A 823 -23.07 -21.78 -3.09
N ASP A 824 -22.79 -20.51 -2.88
CA ASP A 824 -23.74 -19.56 -2.30
C ASP A 824 -23.89 -18.32 -3.19
N SER A 825 -23.36 -17.15 -2.82
CA SER A 825 -23.47 -15.93 -3.62
C SER A 825 -22.85 -16.00 -5.03
N LEU A 826 -23.45 -15.27 -5.97
CA LEU A 826 -22.98 -15.17 -7.36
C LEU A 826 -23.01 -13.73 -7.86
N LYS A 827 -21.83 -13.13 -8.08
CA LYS A 827 -21.68 -11.76 -8.58
C LYS A 827 -20.88 -11.69 -9.88
N LEU A 828 -20.90 -10.53 -10.52
CA LEU A 828 -20.11 -10.25 -11.73
C LEU A 828 -18.95 -9.34 -11.33
N ALA A 829 -17.72 -9.77 -11.59
CA ALA A 829 -16.56 -8.91 -11.48
C ALA A 829 -16.56 -7.85 -12.61
N PRO A 830 -15.89 -6.68 -12.43
CA PRO A 830 -15.83 -5.63 -13.45
C PRO A 830 -15.25 -6.09 -14.80
N ASN A 831 -14.36 -7.09 -14.77
CA ASN A 831 -13.78 -7.70 -15.97
C ASN A 831 -14.74 -8.67 -16.69
N GLY A 832 -15.93 -8.90 -16.14
CA GLY A 832 -16.97 -9.79 -16.67
C GLY A 832 -16.84 -11.26 -16.24
N ASP A 833 -15.94 -11.59 -15.32
CA ASP A 833 -15.85 -12.94 -14.75
C ASP A 833 -16.95 -13.15 -13.69
N LEU A 834 -17.39 -14.40 -13.50
CA LEU A 834 -18.30 -14.72 -12.39
C LEU A 834 -17.49 -14.90 -11.12
N LEU A 835 -17.99 -14.34 -10.02
CA LEU A 835 -17.48 -14.54 -8.67
C LEU A 835 -18.50 -15.39 -7.91
N LEU A 836 -18.09 -16.57 -7.49
CA LEU A 836 -18.88 -17.48 -6.67
C LEU A 836 -18.24 -17.59 -5.29
N SER A 837 -19.01 -17.41 -4.21
CA SER A 837 -18.57 -17.81 -2.88
C SER A 837 -18.85 -19.29 -2.64
N SER A 838 -17.94 -19.96 -1.93
CA SER A 838 -18.21 -21.26 -1.33
C SER A 838 -18.21 -21.10 0.18
N GLY A 839 -19.40 -21.02 0.78
CA GLY A 839 -19.62 -20.43 2.09
C GLY A 839 -18.98 -21.19 3.23
N ASP A 840 -19.28 -22.48 3.35
CA ASP A 840 -18.61 -23.38 4.29
C ASP A 840 -17.11 -23.46 4.07
N ASP A 841 -16.65 -23.41 2.82
CA ASP A 841 -15.24 -23.59 2.47
C ASP A 841 -14.40 -22.34 2.68
N GLY A 842 -15.02 -21.17 2.83
CA GLY A 842 -14.31 -19.89 2.94
C GLY A 842 -13.47 -19.59 1.71
N THR A 843 -13.99 -19.93 0.53
CA THR A 843 -13.25 -19.84 -0.74
C THR A 843 -13.99 -18.99 -1.75
N ILE A 844 -13.26 -18.08 -2.40
CA ILE A 844 -13.75 -17.22 -3.48
C ILE A 844 -13.33 -17.83 -4.82
N ILE A 845 -14.26 -17.99 -5.76
CA ILE A 845 -14.02 -18.69 -7.02
C ILE A 845 -14.29 -17.77 -8.21
N ASP A 846 -13.28 -17.56 -9.05
CA ASP A 846 -13.40 -16.82 -10.31
C ASP A 846 -13.65 -17.78 -11.47
N ILE A 847 -14.71 -17.53 -12.24
CA ILE A 847 -15.03 -18.27 -13.46
C ILE A 847 -14.90 -17.34 -14.65
N LYS A 848 -13.78 -17.46 -15.35
CA LYS A 848 -13.49 -16.68 -16.54
C LYS A 848 -14.12 -17.30 -17.77
N ASN A 849 -14.65 -16.46 -18.67
CA ASN A 849 -15.34 -16.87 -19.91
C ASN A 849 -16.41 -17.99 -19.71
N PRO A 850 -17.35 -17.82 -18.77
CA PRO A 850 -18.31 -18.86 -18.37
C PRO A 850 -19.14 -19.38 -19.56
N GLY A 851 -19.27 -20.70 -19.64
CA GLY A 851 -20.05 -21.40 -20.66
C GLY A 851 -19.40 -21.47 -22.04
N THR A 852 -18.14 -21.06 -22.18
CA THR A 852 -17.40 -21.12 -23.44
C THR A 852 -16.34 -22.23 -23.43
N ALA A 853 -15.75 -22.52 -24.59
CA ALA A 853 -14.62 -23.44 -24.69
C ALA A 853 -13.33 -22.90 -24.04
N GLN A 854 -13.29 -21.60 -23.74
CA GLN A 854 -12.18 -20.89 -23.11
C GLN A 854 -12.43 -20.65 -21.62
N GLN A 855 -13.39 -21.35 -21.02
CA GLN A 855 -13.66 -21.24 -19.60
C GLN A 855 -12.44 -21.69 -18.80
N SER A 856 -12.06 -20.90 -17.80
CA SER A 856 -11.01 -21.25 -16.84
C SER A 856 -11.45 -20.86 -15.43
N VAL A 857 -10.98 -21.61 -14.44
CA VAL A 857 -11.34 -21.42 -13.04
C VAL A 857 -10.09 -21.18 -12.21
N SER A 858 -10.15 -20.18 -11.35
CA SER A 858 -9.20 -19.96 -10.26
C SER A 858 -9.96 -19.78 -8.95
N PHE A 859 -9.30 -20.01 -7.83
CA PHE A 859 -9.92 -19.82 -6.53
C PHE A 859 -8.91 -19.35 -5.49
N THR A 860 -9.42 -18.60 -4.52
CA THR A 860 -8.66 -17.99 -3.43
C THR A 860 -9.28 -18.43 -2.10
N PRO A 861 -8.64 -19.34 -1.35
CA PRO A 861 -9.02 -19.63 0.03
C PRO A 861 -8.72 -18.42 0.92
N ILE A 862 -9.66 -18.03 1.78
CA ILE A 862 -9.46 -16.93 2.74
C ILE A 862 -8.58 -17.44 3.89
N ALA A 863 -7.59 -16.64 4.29
CA ALA A 863 -6.71 -16.96 5.41
C ALA A 863 -7.44 -16.74 6.75
N GLY A 864 -7.13 -17.59 7.74
CA GLY A 864 -7.69 -17.48 9.09
C GLY A 864 -9.08 -18.10 9.28
N VAL A 865 -9.71 -18.61 8.21
CA VAL A 865 -10.98 -19.35 8.30
C VAL A 865 -10.73 -20.86 8.33
N THR A 866 -11.68 -21.60 8.89
CA THR A 866 -11.65 -23.08 8.92
C THR A 866 -12.74 -23.62 8.01
N ALA A 867 -12.37 -24.41 7.00
CA ALA A 867 -13.33 -25.05 6.10
C ALA A 867 -14.38 -25.88 6.86
N GLY A 868 -15.63 -25.79 6.40
CA GLY A 868 -16.85 -26.29 7.04
C GLY A 868 -17.46 -25.35 8.09
N HIS A 869 -16.82 -24.23 8.41
CA HIS A 869 -17.29 -23.25 9.40
C HIS A 869 -16.83 -21.82 9.06
N ALA A 870 -16.52 -21.51 7.79
CA ALA A 870 -15.97 -20.22 7.42
C ALA A 870 -17.03 -19.10 7.45
N GLY A 871 -18.28 -19.43 7.10
CA GLY A 871 -19.37 -18.45 7.04
C GLY A 871 -19.06 -17.31 6.08
N LEU A 872 -18.37 -17.61 4.98
CA LEU A 872 -18.28 -16.69 3.85
C LEU A 872 -19.67 -16.64 3.22
N ASP A 873 -20.19 -15.47 2.93
CA ASP A 873 -21.50 -15.35 2.30
C ASP A 873 -21.36 -14.63 0.98
N ASP A 874 -21.30 -13.31 1.02
CA ASP A 874 -21.32 -12.47 -0.16
C ASP A 874 -19.93 -11.89 -0.48
N VAL A 875 -19.58 -11.89 -1.78
CA VAL A 875 -18.28 -11.40 -2.27
C VAL A 875 -18.44 -10.45 -3.45
N ILE A 876 -17.77 -9.31 -3.40
CA ILE A 876 -17.72 -8.34 -4.50
C ILE A 876 -16.28 -7.98 -4.84
N LYS A 877 -16.03 -7.76 -6.14
CA LYS A 877 -14.86 -7.04 -6.65
C LYS A 877 -15.32 -5.66 -7.14
N PRO A 878 -14.93 -4.54 -6.51
CA PRO A 878 -15.48 -3.24 -6.84
C PRO A 878 -14.95 -2.76 -8.19
N GLY A 879 -15.83 -2.14 -8.97
CA GLY A 879 -15.47 -1.50 -10.26
C GLY A 879 -14.95 -0.08 -10.12
N ALA A 880 -14.77 0.43 -8.90
CA ALA A 880 -14.32 1.79 -8.63
C ALA A 880 -13.52 1.83 -7.31
N THR A 881 -12.66 2.84 -7.17
CA THR A 881 -11.83 3.05 -5.98
C THR A 881 -12.57 3.74 -4.83
N SER A 882 -13.81 4.18 -5.06
CA SER A 882 -14.71 4.69 -4.03
C SER A 882 -16.18 4.43 -4.34
N GLY A 883 -16.99 4.33 -3.30
CA GLY A 883 -18.43 4.14 -3.40
C GLY A 883 -19.09 3.78 -2.08
N THR A 884 -20.37 3.44 -2.11
CA THR A 884 -21.15 3.05 -0.93
C THR A 884 -21.40 1.55 -0.93
N PHE A 885 -21.01 0.89 0.17
CA PHE A 885 -21.43 -0.48 0.47
C PHE A 885 -22.73 -0.47 1.26
N ILE A 886 -23.53 -1.50 1.05
CA ILE A 886 -24.68 -1.86 1.88
C ILE A 886 -24.49 -3.30 2.31
N LEU A 887 -24.66 -3.56 3.60
CA LEU A 887 -24.43 -4.87 4.22
C LEU A 887 -25.60 -5.24 5.13
N THR A 888 -25.96 -6.52 5.18
CA THR A 888 -26.95 -7.08 6.11
C THR A 888 -26.30 -8.02 7.13
N ASP A 889 -26.85 -8.06 8.37
CA ASP A 889 -26.51 -9.10 9.36
C ASP A 889 -27.78 -9.73 9.87
N THR A 890 -27.92 -10.99 9.50
CA THR A 890 -29.09 -11.83 9.77
C THR A 890 -29.29 -12.02 11.27
N ALA A 891 -28.20 -12.09 12.05
CA ALA A 891 -28.26 -12.35 13.48
C ALA A 891 -28.70 -11.12 14.29
N THR A 892 -28.26 -9.92 13.90
CA THR A 892 -28.65 -8.66 14.58
C THR A 892 -29.92 -8.04 14.02
N ASN A 893 -30.38 -8.51 12.86
CA ASN A 893 -31.52 -7.97 12.14
C ASN A 893 -31.31 -6.53 11.64
N GLU A 894 -30.07 -6.18 11.30
CA GLU A 894 -29.68 -4.84 10.89
C GLU A 894 -29.24 -4.78 9.42
N VAL A 895 -29.43 -3.61 8.82
CA VAL A 895 -28.95 -3.27 7.48
C VAL A 895 -28.14 -1.98 7.60
N LEU A 896 -26.89 -2.04 7.19
CA LEU A 896 -25.94 -0.94 7.27
C LEU A 896 -25.58 -0.41 5.88
N SER A 897 -25.19 0.86 5.84
CA SER A 897 -24.52 1.46 4.70
C SER A 897 -23.32 2.27 5.16
N PHE A 898 -22.25 2.26 4.38
CA PHE A 898 -21.07 3.06 4.63
C PHE A 898 -20.39 3.42 3.32
N HIS A 899 -19.81 4.62 3.26
CA HIS A 899 -18.98 5.04 2.14
C HIS A 899 -17.56 4.54 2.36
N ALA A 900 -16.91 4.08 1.29
CA ALA A 900 -15.53 3.64 1.32
C ALA A 900 -14.73 4.33 0.20
N THR A 901 -13.47 4.65 0.48
CA THR A 901 -12.51 5.21 -0.47
C THR A 901 -11.20 4.44 -0.42
N GLY A 902 -10.35 4.60 -1.43
CA GLY A 902 -9.07 3.85 -1.49
C GLY A 902 -9.29 2.35 -1.69
N LEU A 903 -10.37 1.95 -2.35
CA LEU A 903 -10.62 0.55 -2.68
C LEU A 903 -9.65 0.09 -3.78
N ASN A 904 -9.06 -1.08 -3.60
CA ASN A 904 -8.30 -1.74 -4.65
C ASN A 904 -9.28 -2.54 -5.52
N THR A 905 -9.46 -2.11 -6.77
CA THR A 905 -10.38 -2.78 -7.72
C THR A 905 -9.90 -4.17 -8.15
N ASN A 906 -8.68 -4.57 -7.78
CA ASN A 906 -8.16 -5.90 -8.02
C ASN A 906 -8.45 -6.90 -6.89
N ASP A 907 -8.83 -6.42 -5.70
CA ASP A 907 -9.05 -7.26 -4.53
C ASP A 907 -10.53 -7.66 -4.37
N TYR A 908 -10.79 -8.65 -3.52
CA TYR A 908 -12.15 -8.98 -3.14
C TYR A 908 -12.54 -8.26 -1.86
N TYR A 909 -13.84 -8.08 -1.68
CA TYR A 909 -14.45 -7.54 -0.46
C TYR A 909 -15.58 -8.47 -0.07
N ALA A 910 -15.49 -9.03 1.14
CA ALA A 910 -16.29 -10.18 1.53
C ALA A 910 -16.86 -10.04 2.94
N SER A 911 -18.07 -10.55 3.15
CA SER A 911 -18.64 -10.81 4.46
C SER A 911 -18.20 -12.20 4.95
N VAL A 912 -17.58 -12.26 6.14
CA VAL A 912 -17.05 -13.51 6.70
C VAL A 912 -17.48 -13.64 8.16
N GLY A 913 -18.48 -14.47 8.40
CA GLY A 913 -19.08 -14.70 9.72
C GLY A 913 -18.10 -15.29 10.74
N SER A 914 -17.22 -16.22 10.36
CA SER A 914 -16.24 -16.78 11.31
C SER A 914 -15.20 -15.77 11.80
N LEU A 915 -14.98 -14.70 11.03
CA LEU A 915 -14.06 -13.62 11.37
C LEU A 915 -14.78 -12.41 11.99
N HIS A 916 -16.11 -12.48 12.11
CA HIS A 916 -16.94 -11.40 12.62
C HIS A 916 -16.70 -10.05 11.94
N ALA A 917 -16.56 -10.07 10.61
CA ALA A 917 -16.16 -8.89 9.87
C ALA A 917 -16.63 -8.89 8.42
N PHE A 918 -16.75 -7.68 7.88
CA PHE A 918 -16.61 -7.41 6.45
C PHE A 918 -15.20 -6.88 6.19
N GLY A 919 -14.52 -7.39 5.17
CA GLY A 919 -13.11 -7.07 4.94
C GLY A 919 -12.64 -7.23 3.50
N GLN A 920 -11.44 -6.71 3.25
CA GLN A 920 -10.71 -6.87 2.00
C GLN A 920 -9.97 -8.21 2.01
N VAL A 921 -9.96 -8.92 0.88
CA VAL A 921 -9.23 -10.17 0.69
C VAL A 921 -8.25 -10.01 -0.47
N ASP A 922 -6.95 -10.23 -0.21
CA ASP A 922 -5.92 -10.25 -1.25
C ASP A 922 -6.08 -11.52 -2.11
N PRO A 923 -6.29 -11.38 -3.43
CA PRO A 923 -6.55 -12.48 -4.34
C PRO A 923 -5.36 -13.41 -4.58
N THR A 924 -4.18 -13.06 -4.10
CA THR A 924 -2.93 -13.83 -4.27
C THR A 924 -2.44 -14.48 -2.99
N THR A 925 -2.91 -14.04 -1.82
CA THR A 925 -2.47 -14.57 -0.52
C THR A 925 -3.61 -15.11 0.31
N GLY A 926 -4.85 -14.74 -0.01
CA GLY A 926 -6.01 -15.01 0.82
C GLY A 926 -6.06 -14.17 2.09
N ALA A 927 -5.10 -13.27 2.32
CA ALA A 927 -5.05 -12.45 3.52
C ALA A 927 -6.34 -11.62 3.66
N PHE A 928 -6.97 -11.69 4.83
CA PHE A 928 -8.18 -10.97 5.16
C PHE A 928 -7.85 -9.76 6.04
N THR A 929 -8.18 -8.56 5.59
CA THR A 929 -8.05 -7.32 6.34
C THR A 929 -9.44 -6.84 6.73
N PRO A 930 -9.82 -6.92 8.03
CA PRO A 930 -11.11 -6.42 8.49
C PRO A 930 -11.25 -4.93 8.22
N LEU A 931 -12.37 -4.51 7.62
CA LEU A 931 -12.69 -3.10 7.36
C LEU A 931 -13.86 -2.63 8.20
N VAL A 932 -14.87 -3.48 8.37
CA VAL A 932 -16.00 -3.23 9.25
C VAL A 932 -16.19 -4.41 10.19
N THR A 933 -16.21 -4.12 11.48
CA THR A 933 -16.34 -5.09 12.57
C THR A 933 -17.33 -4.56 13.62
N ALA A 934 -17.63 -5.36 14.62
CA ALA A 934 -18.45 -4.93 15.76
C ALA A 934 -17.85 -3.74 16.54
N ASP A 935 -16.55 -3.45 16.34
CA ASP A 935 -15.85 -2.35 17.01
C ASP A 935 -16.09 -1.02 16.32
N ASN A 936 -16.21 -0.97 15.00
CA ASN A 936 -16.44 0.29 14.28
C ASN A 936 -17.86 0.44 13.71
N ALA A 937 -18.72 -0.58 13.82
CA ALA A 937 -20.15 -0.50 13.51
C ALA A 937 -21.04 -0.78 14.75
N PRO A 938 -21.37 0.24 15.56
CA PRO A 938 -22.19 0.06 16.77
C PRO A 938 -23.58 -0.49 16.44
N GLY A 939 -23.95 -1.62 17.06
CA GLY A 939 -25.24 -2.32 16.85
C GLY A 939 -25.08 -3.64 16.11
N PHE A 940 -24.03 -3.73 15.29
CA PHE A 940 -23.76 -4.88 14.45
C PHE A 940 -22.71 -5.77 15.11
N THR A 941 -22.92 -7.08 15.07
CA THR A 941 -21.96 -8.04 15.66
C THR A 941 -21.20 -8.82 14.61
N PHE A 942 -21.64 -8.76 13.35
CA PHE A 942 -21.12 -9.57 12.25
C PHE A 942 -21.09 -11.05 12.63
N SER A 943 -22.05 -11.50 13.43
CA SER A 943 -22.13 -12.93 13.77
C SER A 943 -22.71 -13.74 12.61
N SER A 944 -23.48 -13.10 11.72
CA SER A 944 -23.93 -13.66 10.45
C SER A 944 -24.07 -12.55 9.40
N PRO A 945 -22.96 -11.92 8.95
CA PRO A 945 -23.00 -10.94 7.88
C PRO A 945 -23.26 -11.69 6.57
N HIS A 946 -24.35 -11.35 5.90
CA HIS A 946 -24.71 -12.01 4.64
C HIS A 946 -24.64 -10.99 3.50
N GLY A 947 -25.80 -10.58 2.99
CA GLY A 947 -25.97 -9.74 1.82
C GLY A 947 -25.08 -8.50 1.74
N LEU A 948 -24.51 -8.31 0.55
CA LEU A 948 -23.61 -7.23 0.18
C LEU A 948 -24.02 -6.61 -1.17
N SER A 949 -24.06 -5.29 -1.22
CA SER A 949 -24.10 -4.54 -2.49
C SER A 949 -23.15 -3.34 -2.47
N PHE A 950 -22.68 -2.96 -3.66
CA PHE A 950 -21.78 -1.82 -3.84
C PHE A 950 -22.31 -0.88 -4.93
N THR A 951 -22.33 0.42 -4.63
CA THR A 951 -22.70 1.48 -5.56
C THR A 951 -21.51 2.43 -5.74
N PRO A 952 -20.87 2.49 -6.92
CA PRO A 952 -19.77 3.42 -7.20
C PRO A 952 -20.17 4.90 -7.06
N ASP A 953 -19.20 5.76 -6.71
CA ASP A 953 -19.41 7.21 -6.74
C ASP A 953 -19.66 7.75 -8.17
N PRO A 954 -20.45 8.83 -8.33
CA PRO A 954 -20.72 9.41 -9.64
C PRO A 954 -19.43 9.82 -10.39
N GLY A 955 -19.24 9.28 -11.60
CA GLY A 955 -18.13 9.63 -12.50
C GLY A 955 -16.90 8.72 -12.44
N GLN A 956 -16.94 7.64 -11.66
CA GLN A 956 -15.83 6.70 -11.46
C GLN A 956 -16.06 5.31 -12.09
N SER A 957 -17.16 5.09 -12.82
CA SER A 957 -17.41 3.81 -13.49
C SER A 957 -16.86 3.77 -14.93
N ASP A 958 -16.33 2.61 -15.33
CA ASP A 958 -15.91 2.34 -16.72
C ASP A 958 -17.06 2.55 -17.73
N ASP A 959 -18.31 2.39 -17.30
CA ASP A 959 -19.50 2.70 -18.11
C ASP A 959 -19.67 4.19 -18.39
N ALA A 960 -19.28 5.08 -17.46
CA ALA A 960 -19.27 6.53 -17.70
C ALA A 960 -18.17 6.95 -18.67
N ALA A 961 -17.03 6.24 -18.67
CA ALA A 961 -15.97 6.42 -19.66
C ALA A 961 -16.40 5.91 -21.04
N LEU A 962 -17.16 4.81 -21.12
CA LEU A 962 -17.73 4.31 -22.37
C LEU A 962 -18.83 5.23 -22.91
N ALA A 963 -19.74 5.71 -22.05
CA ALA A 963 -20.77 6.69 -22.42
C ALA A 963 -20.16 8.01 -22.91
N ASN A 964 -19.12 8.52 -22.24
CA ASN A 964 -18.38 9.69 -22.70
C ASN A 964 -17.66 9.44 -24.03
N ARG A 965 -17.14 8.22 -24.28
CA ARG A 965 -16.53 7.87 -25.57
C ARG A 965 -17.57 7.71 -26.68
N VAL A 966 -18.77 7.21 -26.38
CA VAL A 966 -19.89 7.12 -27.33
C VAL A 966 -20.46 8.50 -27.64
N ASP A 967 -20.55 9.40 -26.66
CA ASP A 967 -20.95 10.80 -26.88
C ASP A 967 -19.87 11.60 -27.62
N GLN A 968 -18.59 11.35 -27.34
CA GLN A 968 -17.48 11.94 -28.10
C GLN A 968 -17.38 11.40 -29.54
N PHE A 969 -17.69 10.11 -29.75
CA PHE A 969 -17.74 9.50 -31.07
C PHE A 969 -18.98 9.98 -31.87
N SER A 970 -20.13 10.11 -31.20
CA SER A 970 -21.37 10.63 -31.79
C SER A 970 -21.26 12.12 -32.12
N SER A 971 -20.60 12.91 -31.28
CA SER A 971 -20.31 14.33 -31.55
C SER A 971 -19.23 14.51 -32.62
N HIS A 972 -18.23 13.63 -32.71
CA HIS A 972 -17.28 13.60 -33.84
C HIS A 972 -17.96 13.22 -35.16
N MET A 973 -18.88 12.26 -35.14
CA MET A 973 -19.68 11.90 -36.32
C MET A 973 -20.62 13.04 -36.73
N ALA A 974 -21.31 13.68 -35.78
CA ALA A 974 -22.17 14.83 -36.05
C ALA A 974 -21.37 16.04 -36.58
N ALA A 975 -20.15 16.29 -36.08
CA ALA A 975 -19.27 17.33 -36.57
C ALA A 975 -18.67 17.01 -37.96
N ALA A 976 -18.41 15.73 -38.26
CA ALA A 976 -17.94 15.28 -39.56
C ALA A 976 -19.03 15.33 -40.65
N PHE A 977 -20.32 15.22 -40.28
CA PHE A 977 -21.45 15.34 -41.22
C PHE A 977 -22.05 16.77 -41.33
N ALA A 978 -21.66 17.70 -40.45
CA ALA A 978 -22.17 19.07 -40.45
C ALA A 978 -21.36 20.06 -41.32
N LYS A 979 -20.27 19.61 -41.97
CA LYS A 979 -19.53 20.41 -42.95
C LYS A 979 -19.71 19.81 -44.34
N ASP A 980 -20.20 20.66 -45.25
CA ASP A 980 -20.46 20.44 -46.68
C ASP A 980 -21.87 20.00 -47.08
N ALA A 981 -22.85 20.87 -46.78
CA ALA A 981 -24.01 21.03 -47.66
C ALA A 981 -23.71 22.13 -48.70
N GLY A 982 -23.06 21.76 -49.79
CA GLY A 982 -22.80 22.64 -50.93
C GLY A 982 -22.19 21.89 -52.12
N ASP A 983 -23.01 21.68 -53.15
CA ASP A 983 -22.69 21.24 -54.51
C ASP A 983 -22.44 19.73 -54.81
N ALA A 984 -23.53 19.10 -55.26
CA ALA A 984 -23.67 18.30 -56.48
C ALA A 984 -22.80 17.04 -56.73
N GLY A 985 -23.43 15.88 -56.51
CA GLY A 985 -23.77 14.93 -57.58
C GLY A 985 -22.75 13.86 -58.01
N GLY A 986 -23.06 12.59 -57.70
CA GLY A 986 -22.86 11.47 -58.63
C GLY A 986 -22.05 10.25 -58.16
N SER A 987 -22.77 9.14 -58.02
CA SER A 987 -22.37 7.72 -58.21
C SER A 987 -21.41 7.02 -57.23
N ALA A 988 -21.91 5.88 -56.74
CA ALA A 988 -21.28 4.87 -55.88
C ALA A 988 -20.03 4.20 -56.49
N VAL A 989 -19.08 3.76 -55.64
CA VAL A 989 -18.43 2.42 -55.62
C VAL A 989 -17.80 2.19 -54.22
N ALA A 990 -17.86 0.95 -53.71
CA ALA A 990 -17.16 0.45 -52.52
C ALA A 990 -15.70 0.08 -52.83
N ASP A 991 -14.74 0.34 -51.92
CA ASP A 991 -13.71 -0.64 -51.55
C ASP A 991 -12.85 -0.20 -50.35
N ALA A 992 -12.21 -1.18 -49.73
CA ALA A 992 -11.41 -1.14 -48.51
C ALA A 992 -9.95 -0.64 -48.68
N HIS A 993 -9.24 -0.58 -47.54
CA HIS A 993 -7.78 -0.54 -47.30
C HIS A 993 -7.05 0.80 -47.05
N ILE A 994 -6.75 1.02 -45.76
CA ILE A 994 -5.47 1.36 -45.09
C ILE A 994 -4.34 1.97 -45.96
N ASP A 995 -3.86 3.18 -45.62
CA ASP A 995 -2.49 3.42 -45.10
C ASP A 995 -2.17 4.90 -44.76
N ASN A 996 -1.48 5.08 -43.63
CA ASN A 996 -0.51 6.11 -43.20
C ASN A 996 -0.43 7.50 -43.88
N LEU A 997 -0.36 8.58 -43.08
CA LEU A 997 0.81 9.50 -43.07
C LEU A 997 0.80 10.54 -41.93
N VAL A 998 1.87 10.51 -41.14
CA VAL A 998 2.78 11.60 -40.72
C VAL A 998 2.29 13.05 -40.89
N LEU A 999 2.30 13.84 -39.81
CA LEU A 999 2.41 15.31 -39.89
C LEU A 999 3.44 15.88 -38.89
N SER A 1000 4.49 16.41 -39.49
CA SER A 1000 5.52 17.30 -38.95
C SER A 1000 4.96 18.68 -38.57
N HIS A 1001 5.54 19.28 -37.53
CA HIS A 1001 5.50 20.73 -37.24
C HIS A 1001 6.13 21.55 -38.40
N PRO A 1002 5.69 22.81 -38.68
CA PRO A 1002 6.28 23.97 -37.98
C PRO A 1002 5.43 25.26 -37.82
N HIS A 1003 5.87 26.07 -36.86
CA HIS A 1003 5.85 27.55 -36.75
C HIS A 1003 4.60 28.39 -37.12
N GLY A 1004 4.08 29.05 -36.08
CA GLY A 1004 3.30 30.29 -36.08
C GLY A 1004 3.22 30.81 -34.66
#